data_AF-A0A402CY65-F1
#
_entry.id   AF-A0A402CY65-F1
#
_cell.length_a   1.000
_cell.length_b   1.000
_cell.length_c   1.000
_cell.angle_alpha   90.00
_cell.angle_beta   90.00
_cell.angle_gamma   90.00
#
_symmetry.space_group_name_H-M   'P 1'
#
loop_
_entity.id
_entity.type
_entity.pdbx_description
1 polymer ?
#
loop_
_entity_poly.entity_id
_entity_poly.type
_entity_poly.pdbx_seq_one_letter_code
_entity_poly.pdbx_strand_id
1 'polypeptide(L)'
;MSTTKFEMTRRQFIQFAMISSGMLLSAELGSRAAVPPPLKTRSYAVFQDLPAGAIEPSGWLRTNMEKQAEHLGSKLPQISWPFTGTYWKGEEQGESWWPWEQMSYWIDGATRLAIVLNDKALMRQVREAIDYALTHASADGYLGPKFFEEPTGDFHRWPHALFFRSLAAASDATGETEIAEAMRKHYLSDKAAYGKPTRNVVNIETMLWCYERTGDPRLLALAENSWREYLTVAHDAEHGDLSELRVFSAAPIDAHGVTYMETAKQPAILYAHTGKAEYLKFALAAQRRVFDHHMLIDGIPSTSEWYRTKTSLDSHETCDISDHTWSWGYLLTATGSGVWGDRIERACFNAGPGAIKNDWKALQYFSCPNQFLATLNSDHNVMAHGGRMMAYQPNPGQHTACCGGNVHRLLPNYVMRMWMKQPDGGLAATLYGPSKLTTTVGSKNEPIEITQTTEYPFEEQIHFTIGLKRAVSFALSLRIPEWCDDPHLTRNGKPIGKLSIRDGFVTLRRTFQPGDRITLTLPMKTAISRWPQNGVGLEHGPLVYSLPIEANWTPVVEERYTTSKYPSWNATPTSAWNYGIVLDAAKLKDSVQFERRAVSSDPWSNPPTRLIVSAKKIEDWVLQVNPDDPDQKFTPPLPEFGASKVADLRETLTLIPYGSTHLRVTIFPDLAAVKSSS
;
A
#
# COMPACT_ATOMS: atom_id res chain seq x y z
N MET A 1 68.23 -32.97 -15.10
CA MET A 1 67.72 -34.28 -14.62
C MET A 1 67.11 -34.02 -13.25
N SER A 2 65.84 -34.22 -12.93
CA SER A 2 64.74 -34.98 -13.54
C SER A 2 63.44 -34.21 -13.23
N THR A 3 62.62 -33.94 -14.25
CA THR A 3 61.27 -33.38 -14.10
C THR A 3 60.28 -34.54 -13.92
N THR A 4 59.82 -34.78 -12.69
CA THR A 4 58.70 -35.69 -12.42
C THR A 4 57.38 -34.98 -12.69
N LYS A 5 56.75 -35.32 -13.82
CA LYS A 5 55.34 -34.99 -14.09
C LYS A 5 54.45 -35.81 -13.15
N PHE A 6 53.64 -35.14 -12.34
CA PHE A 6 52.53 -35.76 -11.64
C PHE A 6 51.40 -36.00 -12.65
N GLU A 7 51.17 -37.25 -13.05
CA GLU A 7 49.98 -37.64 -13.79
C GLU A 7 48.85 -38.02 -12.82
N MET A 8 47.80 -37.21 -12.79
CA MET A 8 46.61 -37.47 -12.02
C MET A 8 45.70 -38.42 -12.80
N THR A 9 45.36 -39.58 -12.22
CA THR A 9 44.56 -40.59 -12.94
C THR A 9 43.12 -40.12 -13.16
N ARG A 10 42.47 -40.56 -14.24
CA ARG A 10 41.06 -40.21 -14.57
C ARG A 10 40.09 -40.52 -13.42
N ARG A 11 40.39 -41.53 -12.59
CA ARG A 11 39.61 -41.91 -11.41
C ARG A 11 39.82 -40.95 -10.22
N GLN A 12 41.04 -40.46 -10.03
CA GLN A 12 41.35 -39.42 -9.04
C GLN A 12 40.78 -38.05 -9.44
N PHE A 13 40.80 -37.72 -10.74
CA PHE A 13 40.11 -36.53 -11.26
C PHE A 13 38.60 -36.59 -11.00
N ILE A 14 37.96 -37.75 -11.22
CA ILE A 14 36.52 -37.91 -10.94
C ILE A 14 36.22 -37.86 -9.42
N GLN A 15 37.07 -38.42 -8.56
CA GLN A 15 36.91 -38.29 -7.10
C GLN A 15 37.12 -36.84 -6.60
N PHE A 16 38.11 -36.12 -7.13
CA PHE A 16 38.30 -34.70 -6.81
C PHE A 16 37.17 -33.83 -7.38
N ALA A 17 36.69 -34.12 -8.59
CA ALA A 17 35.55 -33.44 -9.19
C ALA A 17 34.24 -33.73 -8.45
N MET A 18 34.04 -34.93 -7.89
CA MET A 18 32.85 -35.26 -7.10
C MET A 18 32.89 -34.66 -5.68
N ILE A 19 34.07 -34.52 -5.06
CA ILE A 19 34.22 -33.86 -3.75
C ILE A 19 34.12 -32.33 -3.88
N SER A 20 34.58 -31.74 -4.99
CA SER A 20 34.40 -30.31 -5.27
C SER A 20 32.99 -29.98 -5.79
N SER A 21 32.34 -30.87 -6.54
CA SER A 21 30.94 -30.69 -6.97
C SER A 21 29.94 -30.94 -5.82
N GLY A 22 30.28 -31.80 -4.86
CA GLY A 22 29.47 -32.05 -3.66
C GLY A 22 29.51 -30.94 -2.61
N MET A 23 30.53 -30.06 -2.63
CA MET A 23 30.60 -28.87 -1.78
C MET A 23 30.10 -27.59 -2.46
N LEU A 24 29.97 -27.58 -3.79
CA LEU A 24 29.45 -26.44 -4.56
C LEU A 24 27.93 -26.51 -4.84
N LEU A 25 27.28 -27.65 -4.63
CA LEU A 25 25.81 -27.81 -4.75
C LEU A 25 25.01 -27.44 -3.49
N SER A 26 25.67 -26.89 -2.46
CA SER A 26 25.04 -26.35 -1.25
C SER A 26 25.11 -24.83 -1.14
N ALA A 27 25.67 -24.14 -2.15
CA ALA A 27 25.87 -22.68 -2.15
C ALA A 27 24.96 -21.90 -3.12
N GLU A 28 24.07 -22.57 -3.87
CA GLU A 28 23.06 -21.92 -4.75
C GLU A 28 21.62 -22.16 -4.29
N LEU A 29 21.41 -22.30 -2.98
CA LEU A 29 20.12 -21.92 -2.41
C LEU A 29 20.13 -20.39 -2.35
N GLY A 30 19.45 -19.77 -3.33
CA GLY A 30 19.33 -18.31 -3.48
C GLY A 30 19.13 -17.61 -2.15
N SER A 31 19.74 -16.43 -2.00
CA SER A 31 19.81 -15.63 -0.77
C SER A 31 18.50 -15.72 0.02
N ARG A 32 18.43 -16.68 0.94
CA ARG A 32 17.28 -16.83 1.83
C ARG A 32 17.33 -15.63 2.76
N ALA A 33 16.18 -15.00 2.99
CA ALA A 33 16.05 -14.05 4.10
C ALA A 33 16.67 -14.69 5.34
N ALA A 34 17.59 -13.98 5.99
CA ALA A 34 18.21 -14.49 7.20
C ALA A 34 17.11 -14.71 8.24
N VAL A 35 17.15 -15.82 8.98
CA VAL A 35 16.23 -16.00 10.11
C VAL A 35 16.63 -14.95 11.15
N PRO A 36 15.78 -13.96 11.47
CA PRO A 36 16.15 -12.95 12.46
C PRO A 36 16.34 -13.62 13.82
N PRO A 37 17.16 -13.03 14.71
CA PRO A 37 17.25 -13.52 16.08
C PRO A 37 15.85 -13.50 16.74
N PRO A 38 15.58 -14.42 17.68
CA PRO A 38 14.32 -14.41 18.40
C PRO A 38 14.11 -13.07 19.12
N LEU A 39 12.89 -12.55 19.04
CA LEU A 39 12.52 -11.31 19.73
C LEU A 39 12.74 -11.48 21.24
N LYS A 40 13.21 -10.41 21.89
CA LYS A 40 13.52 -10.43 23.33
C LYS A 40 12.32 -10.08 24.21
N THR A 41 11.20 -9.74 23.59
CA THR A 41 10.02 -9.20 24.27
C THR A 41 8.77 -9.97 23.85
N ARG A 42 7.71 -9.88 24.66
CA ARG A 42 6.42 -10.50 24.36
C ARG A 42 5.58 -9.53 23.52
N SER A 43 4.95 -10.05 22.47
CA SER A 43 3.91 -9.33 21.73
C SER A 43 2.50 -9.75 22.19
N TYR A 44 1.57 -8.79 22.15
CA TYR A 44 0.13 -8.92 22.42
C TYR A 44 -0.71 -8.85 21.13
N ALA A 45 -0.08 -8.67 19.98
CA ALA A 45 -0.76 -8.75 18.68
C ALA A 45 -1.25 -10.18 18.41
N VAL A 46 -2.36 -10.30 17.68
CA VAL A 46 -2.94 -11.59 17.27
C VAL A 46 -2.11 -12.25 16.18
N PHE A 47 -1.56 -11.46 15.25
CA PHE A 47 -0.61 -11.91 14.25
C PHE A 47 0.73 -11.20 14.39
N GLN A 48 1.78 -11.84 13.89
CA GLN A 48 3.14 -11.30 13.85
C GLN A 48 3.64 -11.23 12.41
N ASP A 49 4.42 -10.19 12.12
CA ASP A 49 5.04 -10.06 10.82
C ASP A 49 6.07 -11.16 10.56
N LEU A 50 6.17 -11.54 9.30
CA LEU A 50 7.27 -12.33 8.80
C LEU A 50 8.46 -11.40 8.47
N PRO A 51 9.70 -11.92 8.49
CA PRO A 51 10.86 -11.15 8.06
C PRO A 51 10.65 -10.59 6.64
N ALA A 52 11.15 -9.37 6.39
CA ALA A 52 11.12 -8.78 5.07
C ALA A 52 11.84 -9.71 4.07
N GLY A 53 11.19 -10.05 2.95
CA GLY A 53 11.72 -11.01 1.96
C GLY A 53 11.33 -12.47 2.20
N ALA A 54 10.56 -12.80 3.24
CA ALA A 54 9.98 -14.14 3.39
C ALA A 54 8.91 -14.47 2.32
N ILE A 55 8.36 -13.45 1.66
CA ILE A 55 7.32 -13.55 0.65
C ILE A 55 7.84 -12.93 -0.63
N GLU A 56 7.86 -13.71 -1.70
CA GLU A 56 8.23 -13.26 -3.05
C GLU A 56 6.97 -13.18 -3.92
N PRO A 57 6.73 -12.07 -4.65
CA PRO A 57 5.64 -12.00 -5.60
C PRO A 57 5.93 -12.87 -6.83
N SER A 58 4.88 -13.31 -7.52
CA SER A 58 4.95 -14.00 -8.81
C SER A 58 3.83 -13.51 -9.74
N GLY A 59 3.67 -14.10 -10.92
CA GLY A 59 2.60 -13.77 -11.86
C GLY A 59 2.50 -12.27 -12.19
N TRP A 60 1.27 -11.78 -12.39
CA TRP A 60 1.01 -10.38 -12.70
C TRP A 60 1.52 -9.41 -11.62
N LEU A 61 1.51 -9.81 -10.35
CA LEU A 61 1.94 -8.97 -9.23
C LEU A 61 3.43 -8.68 -9.33
N ARG A 62 4.24 -9.71 -9.61
CA ARG A 62 5.69 -9.55 -9.86
C ARG A 62 5.95 -8.67 -11.07
N THR A 63 5.27 -8.91 -12.19
CA THR A 63 5.43 -8.10 -13.41
C THR A 63 5.14 -6.62 -13.15
N ASN A 64 4.10 -6.29 -12.37
CA ASN A 64 3.80 -4.91 -12.04
C ASN A 64 4.88 -4.26 -11.15
N MET A 65 5.45 -5.02 -10.21
CA MET A 65 6.51 -4.54 -9.33
C MET A 65 7.87 -4.43 -10.05
N GLU A 66 8.17 -5.31 -11.00
CA GLU A 66 9.34 -5.18 -11.86
C GLU A 66 9.25 -3.92 -12.72
N LYS A 67 8.06 -3.63 -13.27
CA LYS A 67 7.77 -2.36 -13.97
C LYS A 67 7.93 -1.14 -13.06
N GLN A 68 7.46 -1.21 -11.82
CA GLN A 68 7.72 -0.19 -10.81
C GLN A 68 9.22 0.06 -10.60
N ALA A 69 10.00 -1.01 -10.43
CA ALA A 69 11.45 -0.94 -10.22
C ALA A 69 12.20 -0.41 -11.45
N GLU A 70 11.78 -0.79 -12.67
CA GLU A 70 12.38 -0.33 -13.92
C GLU A 70 12.21 1.18 -14.15
N HIS A 71 11.10 1.75 -13.66
CA HIS A 71 10.75 3.16 -13.82
C HIS A 71 10.92 3.95 -12.50
N LEU A 72 9.91 4.70 -12.06
CA LEU A 72 10.08 5.67 -10.96
C LEU A 72 10.67 5.04 -9.69
N GLY A 73 10.42 3.75 -9.42
CA GLY A 73 10.98 3.05 -8.25
C GLY A 73 12.51 3.07 -8.15
N SER A 74 13.24 3.02 -9.27
CA SER A 74 14.71 3.18 -9.29
C SER A 74 15.18 4.49 -9.91
N LYS A 75 14.36 5.08 -10.79
CA LYS A 75 14.77 6.19 -11.65
C LYS A 75 14.46 7.56 -11.08
N LEU A 76 13.58 7.67 -10.10
CA LEU A 76 13.18 8.97 -9.53
C LEU A 76 14.39 9.83 -9.10
N PRO A 77 15.45 9.29 -8.47
CA PRO A 77 16.67 10.05 -8.13
C PRO A 77 17.49 10.57 -9.32
N GLN A 78 17.16 10.20 -10.55
CA GLN A 78 17.78 10.72 -11.77
C GLN A 78 16.85 11.64 -12.58
N ILE A 79 15.60 11.82 -12.13
CA ILE A 79 14.55 12.49 -12.91
C ILE A 79 14.14 13.82 -12.32
N SER A 80 13.83 13.86 -11.02
CA SER A 80 13.15 15.02 -10.43
C SER A 80 13.82 15.48 -9.16
N TRP A 81 13.95 16.80 -9.00
CA TRP A 81 14.13 17.40 -7.69
C TRP A 81 12.93 17.06 -6.77
N PRO A 82 13.12 16.86 -5.45
CA PRO A 82 14.40 16.89 -4.76
C PRO A 82 15.25 15.66 -4.96
N PHE A 83 14.70 14.50 -5.34
CA PHE A 83 15.38 13.19 -5.35
C PHE A 83 16.75 13.12 -6.06
N THR A 84 17.09 14.08 -6.93
CA THR A 84 18.42 14.24 -7.52
C THR A 84 19.51 14.73 -6.53
N GLY A 85 19.13 15.18 -5.34
CA GLY A 85 20.02 15.64 -4.27
C GLY A 85 20.61 14.52 -3.41
N THR A 86 21.60 14.85 -2.58
CA THR A 86 22.37 13.90 -1.76
C THR A 86 21.68 13.57 -0.42
N TYR A 87 21.09 14.55 0.27
CA TYR A 87 20.32 14.41 1.53
C TYR A 87 20.95 13.47 2.56
N TRP A 88 20.36 12.29 2.77
CA TRP A 88 20.85 11.26 3.69
C TRP A 88 22.25 10.72 3.36
N LYS A 89 22.84 11.15 2.24
CA LYS A 89 24.24 10.93 1.83
C LYS A 89 25.15 12.13 2.14
N GLY A 90 24.87 12.88 3.22
CA GLY A 90 25.77 13.91 3.75
C GLY A 90 25.45 15.36 3.36
N GLU A 91 24.23 15.65 2.90
CA GLU A 91 23.78 17.05 2.79
C GLU A 91 23.50 17.61 4.18
N GLU A 92 23.91 18.86 4.39
CA GLU A 92 23.76 19.58 5.66
C GLU A 92 23.08 20.94 5.47
N GLN A 93 22.76 21.33 4.24
CA GLN A 93 22.12 22.59 3.91
C GLN A 93 20.86 22.36 3.07
N GLY A 94 19.78 23.03 3.43
CA GLY A 94 18.54 23.00 2.67
C GLY A 94 17.62 24.14 3.04
N GLU A 95 16.83 24.59 2.06
CA GLU A 95 15.84 25.66 2.24
C GLU A 95 14.70 25.25 3.20
N SER A 96 14.47 23.94 3.31
CA SER A 96 13.52 23.31 4.21
C SER A 96 13.92 21.85 4.42
N TRP A 97 13.13 21.12 5.21
CA TRP A 97 13.36 19.71 5.54
C TRP A 97 12.63 18.72 4.64
N TRP A 98 11.61 19.19 3.91
CA TRP A 98 10.85 18.37 2.98
C TRP A 98 11.74 17.55 2.03
N PRO A 99 12.88 18.05 1.54
CA PRO A 99 13.75 17.25 0.69
C PRO A 99 14.28 15.97 1.37
N TRP A 100 14.64 16.03 2.66
CA TRP A 100 15.05 14.83 3.41
C TRP A 100 13.89 13.89 3.68
N GLU A 101 12.70 14.42 3.99
CA GLU A 101 11.48 13.62 4.13
C GLU A 101 11.14 12.86 2.84
N GLN A 102 11.07 13.58 1.73
CA GLN A 102 10.75 13.03 0.41
C GLN A 102 11.76 11.96 0.04
N MET A 103 13.06 12.22 0.24
CA MET A 103 14.10 11.22 0.04
C MET A 103 13.93 10.03 0.99
N SER A 104 13.60 10.22 2.27
CA SER A 104 13.35 9.12 3.21
C SER A 104 12.21 8.21 2.74
N TYR A 105 11.11 8.79 2.23
CA TYR A 105 10.01 7.99 1.66
C TYR A 105 10.48 7.12 0.51
N TRP A 106 11.24 7.70 -0.42
CA TRP A 106 11.77 6.95 -1.56
C TRP A 106 12.73 5.84 -1.10
N ILE A 107 13.62 6.12 -0.14
CA ILE A 107 14.55 5.13 0.41
C ILE A 107 13.79 3.97 1.09
N ASP A 108 12.74 4.24 1.88
CA ASP A 108 11.92 3.21 2.52
C ASP A 108 11.19 2.34 1.46
N GLY A 109 10.51 2.98 0.50
CA GLY A 109 9.81 2.27 -0.58
C GLY A 109 10.73 1.46 -1.48
N ALA A 110 11.83 2.05 -1.94
CA ALA A 110 12.81 1.40 -2.80
C ALA A 110 13.56 0.27 -2.07
N THR A 111 13.85 0.40 -0.77
CA THR A 111 14.41 -0.68 0.05
C THR A 111 13.47 -1.88 0.09
N ARG A 112 12.19 -1.66 0.40
CA ARG A 112 11.19 -2.73 0.45
C ARG A 112 10.98 -3.38 -0.91
N LEU A 113 10.92 -2.58 -1.97
CA LEU A 113 10.81 -3.06 -3.35
C LEU A 113 12.00 -3.94 -3.73
N ALA A 114 13.23 -3.51 -3.38
CA ALA A 114 14.43 -4.30 -3.63
C ALA A 114 14.43 -5.63 -2.87
N ILE A 115 13.95 -5.64 -1.62
CA ILE A 115 13.85 -6.86 -0.80
C ILE A 115 12.88 -7.87 -1.43
N VAL A 116 11.64 -7.46 -1.71
CA VAL A 116 10.59 -8.38 -2.20
C VAL A 116 10.85 -8.87 -3.62
N LEU A 117 11.55 -8.09 -4.46
CA LEU A 117 11.97 -8.52 -5.81
C LEU A 117 13.31 -9.25 -5.83
N ASN A 118 14.05 -9.26 -4.71
CA ASN A 118 15.46 -9.65 -4.67
C ASN A 118 16.31 -8.88 -5.70
N ASP A 119 16.05 -7.57 -5.85
CA ASP A 119 16.75 -6.69 -6.79
C ASP A 119 18.05 -6.16 -6.16
N LYS A 120 19.16 -6.79 -6.53
CA LYS A 120 20.50 -6.42 -6.05
C LYS A 120 20.96 -5.06 -6.53
N ALA A 121 20.49 -4.58 -7.69
CA ALA A 121 20.90 -3.29 -8.22
C ALA A 121 20.21 -2.15 -7.46
N LEU A 122 18.89 -2.27 -7.27
CA LEU A 122 18.13 -1.32 -6.47
C LEU A 122 18.58 -1.33 -5.01
N MET A 123 18.87 -2.51 -4.44
CA MET A 123 19.41 -2.62 -3.08
C MET A 123 20.74 -1.87 -2.93
N ARG A 124 21.66 -1.96 -3.91
CA ARG A 124 22.92 -1.19 -3.87
C ARG A 124 22.68 0.32 -3.88
N GLN A 125 21.70 0.79 -4.67
CA GLN A 125 21.38 2.20 -4.79
C GLN A 125 20.86 2.79 -3.47
N VAL A 126 19.92 2.11 -2.81
CA VAL A 126 19.37 2.58 -1.52
C VAL A 126 20.37 2.45 -0.37
N ARG A 127 21.25 1.44 -0.44
CA ARG A 127 22.30 1.21 0.55
C ARG A 127 23.30 2.35 0.66
N GLU A 128 23.51 3.13 -0.41
CA GLU A 128 24.37 4.31 -0.35
C GLU A 128 23.97 5.28 0.77
N ALA A 129 22.66 5.50 0.98
CA ALA A 129 22.17 6.38 2.03
C ALA A 129 22.12 5.69 3.40
N ILE A 130 21.66 4.43 3.44
CA ILE A 130 21.58 3.62 4.67
C ILE A 130 22.96 3.47 5.30
N ASP A 131 23.94 3.03 4.53
CA ASP A 131 25.28 2.74 5.03
C ASP A 131 26.03 4.03 5.37
N TYR A 132 25.79 5.13 4.63
CA TYR A 132 26.35 6.45 4.97
C TYR A 132 25.86 6.89 6.35
N ALA A 133 24.55 6.89 6.59
CA ALA A 133 23.98 7.32 7.87
C ALA A 133 24.47 6.47 9.05
N LEU A 134 24.60 5.14 8.87
CA LEU A 134 25.09 4.24 9.91
C LEU A 134 26.58 4.44 10.22
N THR A 135 27.40 4.72 9.20
CA THR A 135 28.86 4.91 9.37
C THR A 135 29.25 6.32 9.81
N HIS A 136 28.34 7.29 9.69
CA HIS A 136 28.54 8.69 10.07
C HIS A 136 27.74 9.10 11.31
N ALA A 137 27.43 8.14 12.18
CA ALA A 137 26.82 8.45 13.47
C ALA A 137 27.68 9.43 14.28
N SER A 138 27.04 10.39 14.95
CA SER A 138 27.71 11.30 15.88
C SER A 138 28.35 10.52 17.05
N ALA A 139 29.28 11.15 17.78
CA ALA A 139 30.00 10.50 18.87
C ALA A 139 29.09 10.00 20.02
N ASP A 140 27.93 10.64 20.20
CA ASP A 140 26.88 10.25 21.15
C ASP A 140 25.88 9.24 20.56
N GLY A 141 26.04 8.85 19.30
CA GLY A 141 25.21 7.88 18.60
C GLY A 141 24.01 8.45 17.85
N TYR A 142 23.89 9.78 17.72
CA TYR A 142 22.91 10.38 16.82
C TYR A 142 23.13 9.92 15.37
N LEU A 143 22.04 9.76 14.62
CA LEU A 143 22.01 9.20 13.26
C LEU A 143 21.23 10.16 12.39
N GLY A 144 21.88 10.71 11.37
CA GLY A 144 21.26 11.63 10.43
C GLY A 144 22.00 12.96 10.34
N PRO A 145 21.50 13.87 9.48
CA PRO A 145 22.10 15.19 9.27
C PRO A 145 22.20 16.02 10.56
N LYS A 146 23.30 16.75 10.73
CA LYS A 146 23.45 17.75 11.80
C LYS A 146 22.43 18.87 11.69
N PHE A 147 21.96 19.13 10.47
CA PHE A 147 20.80 20.00 10.21
C PHE A 147 19.60 19.73 11.14
N PHE A 148 19.44 18.49 11.61
CA PHE A 148 18.33 18.09 12.50
C PHE A 148 18.74 17.87 13.98
N GLU A 149 20.01 17.98 14.34
CA GLU A 149 20.47 17.73 15.73
C GLU A 149 19.90 18.76 16.71
N GLU A 150 19.77 20.03 16.29
CA GLU A 150 19.17 21.06 17.13
C GLU A 150 17.63 20.91 17.14
N PRO A 151 17.01 20.66 18.30
CA PRO A 151 15.58 20.33 18.37
C PRO A 151 14.65 21.55 18.35
N THR A 152 15.08 22.71 17.86
CA THR A 152 14.27 23.96 17.84
C THR A 152 13.67 24.24 16.47
N GLY A 153 12.40 24.62 16.42
CA GLY A 153 11.70 25.00 15.19
C GLY A 153 10.60 24.01 14.81
N ASP A 154 10.16 24.08 13.56
CA ASP A 154 8.90 23.45 13.12
C ASP A 154 9.00 21.93 12.88
N PHE A 155 10.12 21.25 13.16
CA PHE A 155 10.31 19.83 12.83
C PHE A 155 11.59 19.29 13.57
N HIS A 156 12.06 18.02 13.57
CA HIS A 156 12.25 17.10 12.45
C HIS A 156 12.62 15.66 12.90
N ARG A 157 11.75 14.95 13.62
CA ARG A 157 11.88 13.48 13.69
C ARG A 157 10.96 12.76 12.72
N TRP A 158 10.19 13.49 11.91
CA TRP A 158 9.46 12.89 10.81
C TRP A 158 10.35 12.30 9.71
N PRO A 159 11.37 13.01 9.15
CA PRO A 159 12.31 12.40 8.22
C PRO A 159 13.03 11.18 8.80
N HIS A 160 13.36 11.21 10.11
CA HIS A 160 13.97 10.10 10.83
C HIS A 160 13.04 8.90 10.93
N ALA A 161 11.77 9.08 11.29
CA ALA A 161 10.81 7.99 11.36
C ALA A 161 10.72 7.24 10.02
N LEU A 162 10.64 7.99 8.91
CA LEU A 162 10.61 7.43 7.56
C LEU A 162 11.92 6.72 7.20
N PHE A 163 13.07 7.34 7.46
CA PHE A 163 14.36 6.75 7.16
C PHE A 163 14.62 5.50 8.01
N PHE A 164 14.23 5.50 9.28
CA PHE A 164 14.41 4.37 10.19
C PHE A 164 13.51 3.19 9.84
N ARG A 165 12.38 3.40 9.15
CA ARG A 165 11.61 2.29 8.54
C ARG A 165 12.44 1.54 7.51
N SER A 166 13.28 2.24 6.74
CA SER A 166 14.18 1.62 5.77
C SER A 166 15.30 0.82 6.45
N LEU A 167 15.87 1.35 7.56
CA LEU A 167 16.85 0.64 8.39
C LEU A 167 16.25 -0.64 8.98
N ALA A 168 15.03 -0.54 9.53
CA ALA A 168 14.30 -1.68 10.07
C ALA A 168 14.03 -2.74 9.00
N ALA A 169 13.55 -2.34 7.82
CA ALA A 169 13.30 -3.26 6.71
C ALA A 169 14.59 -3.94 6.20
N ALA A 170 15.69 -3.19 6.09
CA ALA A 170 16.99 -3.74 5.70
C ALA A 170 17.49 -4.76 6.72
N SER A 171 17.47 -4.40 8.02
CA SER A 171 17.86 -5.29 9.13
C SER A 171 17.03 -6.57 9.16
N ASP A 172 15.71 -6.48 8.96
CA ASP A 172 14.81 -7.64 8.96
C ASP A 172 15.05 -8.58 7.77
N ALA A 173 15.55 -8.07 6.64
CA ALA A 173 15.88 -8.88 5.48
C ALA A 173 17.27 -9.54 5.58
N THR A 174 18.25 -8.84 6.15
CA THR A 174 19.66 -9.28 6.21
C THR A 174 20.03 -9.99 7.51
N GLY A 175 19.29 -9.78 8.59
CA GLY A 175 19.62 -10.25 9.93
C GLY A 175 20.69 -9.39 10.64
N GLU A 176 20.97 -8.18 10.13
CA GLU A 176 21.94 -7.23 10.68
C GLU A 176 21.47 -6.65 12.02
N THR A 177 21.96 -7.25 13.11
CA THR A 177 21.53 -6.90 14.48
C THR A 177 22.09 -5.58 15.00
N GLU A 178 23.18 -5.10 14.41
CA GLU A 178 23.86 -3.85 14.76
C GLU A 178 23.02 -2.60 14.42
N ILE A 179 22.14 -2.69 13.43
CA ILE A 179 21.22 -1.60 13.07
C ILE A 179 20.29 -1.28 14.24
N ALA A 180 19.75 -2.31 14.91
CA ALA A 180 18.89 -2.11 16.08
C ALA A 180 19.67 -1.45 17.23
N GLU A 181 20.94 -1.78 17.41
CA GLU A 181 21.80 -1.15 18.41
C GLU A 181 22.15 0.30 18.07
N ALA A 182 22.36 0.62 16.79
CA ALA A 182 22.60 1.99 16.32
C ALA A 182 21.35 2.86 16.56
N MET A 183 20.15 2.37 16.19
CA MET A 183 18.89 3.05 16.45
C MET A 183 18.62 3.22 17.94
N ARG A 184 18.97 2.23 18.77
CA ARG A 184 18.86 2.34 20.24
C ARG A 184 19.71 3.49 20.77
N LYS A 185 20.97 3.59 20.32
CA LYS A 185 21.86 4.68 20.73
C LYS A 185 21.28 6.03 20.33
N HIS A 186 20.83 6.18 19.08
CA HIS A 186 20.16 7.40 18.60
C HIS A 186 19.01 7.80 19.52
N TYR A 187 18.03 6.93 19.73
CA TYR A 187 16.83 7.27 20.52
C TYR A 187 17.15 7.65 21.97
N LEU A 188 18.22 7.12 22.54
CA LEU A 188 18.61 7.38 23.92
C LEU A 188 19.56 8.57 24.09
N SER A 189 20.20 9.05 23.02
CA SER A 189 21.08 10.22 23.04
C SER A 189 20.45 11.46 22.45
N ASP A 190 19.44 11.30 21.60
CA ASP A 190 18.74 12.40 20.97
C ASP A 190 18.04 13.30 22.00
N LYS A 191 18.14 14.61 21.76
CA LYS A 191 17.66 15.66 22.67
C LYS A 191 16.24 16.12 22.31
N ALA A 192 15.70 15.68 21.18
CA ALA A 192 14.36 16.05 20.74
C ALA A 192 13.27 15.43 21.63
N ALA A 193 12.20 16.19 21.85
CA ALA A 193 10.95 15.61 22.34
C ALA A 193 10.33 14.76 21.22
N TYR A 194 9.81 13.60 21.57
CA TYR A 194 9.15 12.71 20.61
C TYR A 194 7.63 12.83 20.64
N GLY A 195 7.01 13.40 21.69
CA GLY A 195 5.57 13.68 21.67
C GLY A 195 5.18 14.93 20.88
N LYS A 196 6.15 15.83 20.62
CA LYS A 196 5.98 17.12 19.94
C LYS A 196 7.28 17.56 19.27
N PRO A 197 7.29 18.46 18.26
CA PRO A 197 6.14 19.03 17.54
C PRO A 197 5.42 18.00 16.63
N THR A 198 4.55 18.47 15.76
CA THR A 198 3.75 17.67 14.80
C THR A 198 4.54 16.52 14.17
N ARG A 199 3.92 15.33 14.13
CA ARG A 199 4.47 14.06 13.60
C ARG A 199 5.69 13.46 14.31
N ASN A 200 6.35 14.10 15.28
CA ASN A 200 7.46 13.42 15.99
C ASN A 200 7.03 12.10 16.67
N VAL A 201 5.77 12.05 17.14
CA VAL A 201 5.18 10.91 17.85
C VAL A 201 5.17 9.62 17.04
N VAL A 202 5.23 9.71 15.71
CA VAL A 202 5.22 8.53 14.84
C VAL A 202 6.51 7.70 14.91
N ASN A 203 7.57 8.23 15.53
CA ASN A 203 8.78 7.47 15.85
C ASN A 203 8.54 6.32 16.83
N ILE A 204 7.39 6.31 17.53
CA ILE A 204 6.97 5.18 18.36
C ILE A 204 7.05 3.86 17.58
N GLU A 205 6.72 3.85 16.29
CA GLU A 205 6.80 2.68 15.42
C GLU A 205 8.21 2.05 15.41
N THR A 206 9.22 2.82 15.00
CA THR A 206 10.60 2.35 14.86
C THR A 206 11.33 2.24 16.20
N MET A 207 10.92 3.03 17.20
CA MET A 207 11.38 2.92 18.59
C MET A 207 10.94 1.59 19.21
N LEU A 208 9.70 1.17 18.97
CA LEU A 208 9.19 -0.11 19.48
C LEU A 208 9.76 -1.29 18.69
N TRP A 209 9.95 -1.18 17.38
CA TRP A 209 10.72 -2.17 16.60
C TRP A 209 12.13 -2.39 17.17
N CYS A 210 12.79 -1.29 17.57
CA CYS A 210 14.12 -1.33 18.21
C CYS A 210 14.05 -1.95 19.61
N TYR A 211 13.02 -1.64 20.40
CA TYR A 211 12.77 -2.25 21.71
C TYR A 211 12.63 -3.78 21.60
N GLU A 212 11.88 -4.30 20.63
CA GLU A 212 11.67 -5.74 20.46
C GLU A 212 12.99 -6.52 20.26
N ARG A 213 13.96 -5.90 19.56
CA ARG A 213 15.25 -6.50 19.20
C ARG A 213 16.31 -6.31 20.28
N THR A 214 16.31 -5.16 20.93
CA THR A 214 17.33 -4.83 21.93
C THR A 214 16.94 -5.29 23.34
N GLY A 215 15.64 -5.28 23.65
CA GLY A 215 15.09 -5.55 24.97
C GLY A 215 15.28 -4.41 25.97
N ASP A 216 15.69 -3.20 25.51
CA ASP A 216 15.98 -2.07 26.39
C ASP A 216 14.68 -1.38 26.85
N PRO A 217 14.26 -1.54 28.12
CA PRO A 217 12.97 -1.05 28.60
C PRO A 217 12.85 0.48 28.56
N ARG A 218 13.98 1.21 28.43
CA ARG A 218 13.97 2.67 28.29
C ARG A 218 13.30 3.12 26.99
N LEU A 219 13.38 2.31 25.92
CA LEU A 219 12.72 2.61 24.64
C LEU A 219 11.19 2.48 24.76
N LEU A 220 10.69 1.43 25.44
CA LEU A 220 9.25 1.29 25.71
C LEU A 220 8.74 2.46 26.56
N ALA A 221 9.49 2.82 27.61
CA ALA A 221 9.13 3.97 28.45
C ALA A 221 9.12 5.29 27.66
N LEU A 222 10.10 5.49 26.78
CA LEU A 222 10.15 6.66 25.89
C LEU A 222 8.95 6.68 24.94
N ALA A 223 8.55 5.55 24.36
CA ALA A 223 7.39 5.46 23.49
C ALA A 223 6.07 5.81 24.21
N GLU A 224 5.85 5.24 25.41
CA GLU A 224 4.66 5.55 26.20
C GLU A 224 4.63 7.02 26.68
N ASN A 225 5.79 7.57 27.04
CA ASN A 225 5.90 8.98 27.42
C ASN A 225 5.65 9.92 26.24
N SER A 226 6.15 9.55 25.05
CA SER A 226 5.93 10.31 23.81
C SER A 226 4.45 10.38 23.45
N TRP A 227 3.73 9.26 23.56
CA TRP A 227 2.28 9.24 23.34
C TRP A 227 1.53 10.09 24.36
N ARG A 228 1.90 10.00 25.64
CA ARG A 228 1.28 10.82 26.70
C ARG A 228 1.52 12.31 26.48
N GLU A 229 2.72 12.69 26.06
CA GLU A 229 3.05 14.07 25.72
C GLU A 229 2.25 14.54 24.49
N TYR A 230 2.17 13.73 23.43
CA TYR A 230 1.38 14.04 22.24
C TYR A 230 -0.09 14.30 22.56
N LEU A 231 -0.71 13.51 23.44
CA LEU A 231 -2.12 13.70 23.82
C LEU A 231 -2.43 15.08 24.41
N THR A 232 -1.42 15.81 24.91
CA THR A 232 -1.60 17.18 25.41
C THR A 232 -1.88 18.20 24.30
N VAL A 233 -1.45 17.91 23.06
CA VAL A 233 -1.63 18.75 21.87
C VAL A 233 -2.55 18.13 20.81
N ALA A 234 -2.94 16.87 20.98
CA ALA A 234 -3.70 16.10 19.99
C ALA A 234 -5.08 16.67 19.62
N HIS A 235 -5.62 17.66 20.35
CA HIS A 235 -6.87 18.33 19.98
C HIS A 235 -6.73 19.29 18.80
N ASP A 236 -5.50 19.70 18.48
CA ASP A 236 -5.19 20.62 17.39
C ASP A 236 -5.28 19.89 16.03
N ALA A 237 -5.89 20.58 15.06
CA ALA A 237 -6.03 20.16 13.67
C ALA A 237 -4.69 19.83 12.99
N GLU A 238 -3.65 20.63 13.24
CA GLU A 238 -2.29 20.41 12.75
C GLU A 238 -1.64 19.17 13.39
N HIS A 239 -2.11 18.79 14.58
CA HIS A 239 -1.63 17.61 15.31
C HIS A 239 -2.51 16.38 15.08
N GLY A 240 -3.44 16.42 14.13
CA GLY A 240 -4.25 15.27 13.75
C GLY A 240 -5.65 15.22 14.35
N ASP A 241 -6.09 16.18 15.16
CA ASP A 241 -7.46 16.18 15.75
C ASP A 241 -7.80 14.84 16.46
N LEU A 242 -6.84 14.26 17.19
CA LEU A 242 -6.91 12.97 17.90
C LEU A 242 -7.08 13.13 19.42
N SER A 243 -7.76 14.17 19.91
CA SER A 243 -8.16 14.20 21.32
C SER A 243 -9.16 13.09 21.64
N GLU A 244 -9.12 12.55 22.87
CA GLU A 244 -10.04 11.47 23.28
C GLU A 244 -11.52 11.84 23.07
N LEU A 245 -11.89 13.10 23.35
CA LEU A 245 -13.24 13.59 23.16
C LEU A 245 -13.68 13.48 21.69
N ARG A 246 -12.83 13.91 20.75
CA ARG A 246 -13.12 13.89 19.31
C ARG A 246 -13.15 12.45 18.78
N VAL A 247 -12.19 11.63 19.22
CA VAL A 247 -12.08 10.21 18.85
C VAL A 247 -13.30 9.41 19.31
N PHE A 248 -13.66 9.48 20.59
CA PHE A 248 -14.75 8.66 21.13
C PHE A 248 -16.15 9.21 20.82
N SER A 249 -16.30 10.50 20.50
CA SER A 249 -17.56 11.04 19.95
C SER A 249 -17.77 10.71 18.47
N ALA A 250 -16.77 10.12 17.80
CA ALA A 250 -16.78 9.83 16.37
C ALA A 250 -17.12 11.06 15.52
N ALA A 251 -16.62 12.25 15.89
CA ALA A 251 -16.80 13.47 15.13
C ALA A 251 -16.10 13.38 13.75
N PRO A 252 -16.55 14.10 12.71
CA PRO A 252 -15.77 14.27 11.48
C PRO A 252 -14.35 14.76 11.78
N ILE A 253 -13.40 14.39 10.93
CA ILE A 253 -11.99 14.71 11.09
C ILE A 253 -11.72 16.09 10.48
N ASP A 254 -11.04 16.95 11.23
CA ASP A 254 -10.48 18.21 10.74
C ASP A 254 -8.96 18.18 10.93
N ALA A 255 -8.28 17.51 10.01
CA ALA A 255 -6.84 17.29 10.07
C ALA A 255 -6.26 16.98 8.70
N HIS A 256 -4.93 17.11 8.57
CA HIS A 256 -4.18 16.59 7.44
C HIS A 256 -4.25 15.05 7.39
N GLY A 257 -4.56 14.49 6.22
CA GLY A 257 -4.74 13.04 5.95
C GLY A 257 -3.60 12.17 6.49
N VAL A 258 -2.40 12.37 5.92
CA VAL A 258 -1.18 11.67 6.33
C VAL A 258 -0.89 11.83 7.82
N THR A 259 -0.97 13.05 8.36
CA THR A 259 -0.72 13.30 9.80
C THR A 259 -1.66 12.48 10.67
N TYR A 260 -2.96 12.50 10.36
CA TYR A 260 -3.98 11.77 11.10
C TYR A 260 -3.67 10.28 11.10
N MET A 261 -3.48 9.68 9.92
CA MET A 261 -3.38 8.23 9.80
C MET A 261 -2.07 7.72 10.42
N GLU A 262 -0.95 8.38 10.13
CA GLU A 262 0.35 8.01 10.70
C GLU A 262 0.39 8.11 12.23
N THR A 263 -0.39 9.03 12.82
CA THR A 263 -0.48 9.18 14.27
C THR A 263 -1.53 8.24 14.89
N ALA A 264 -2.68 8.05 14.24
CA ALA A 264 -3.78 7.24 14.74
C ALA A 264 -3.46 5.74 14.83
N LYS A 265 -2.43 5.26 14.12
CA LYS A 265 -1.96 3.87 14.23
C LYS A 265 -1.10 3.59 15.46
N GLN A 266 -0.42 4.62 16.01
CA GLN A 266 0.57 4.46 17.09
C GLN A 266 0.01 3.72 18.32
N PRO A 267 -1.24 3.96 18.76
CA PRO A 267 -1.83 3.21 19.87
C PRO A 267 -1.99 1.71 19.60
N ALA A 268 -2.25 1.28 18.36
CA ALA A 268 -2.29 -0.15 18.06
C ALA A 268 -0.91 -0.80 18.17
N ILE A 269 0.14 -0.08 17.79
CA ILE A 269 1.53 -0.50 17.96
C ILE A 269 1.87 -0.57 19.46
N LEU A 270 1.50 0.45 20.25
CA LEU A 270 1.67 0.43 21.71
C LEU A 270 0.93 -0.74 22.35
N TYR A 271 -0.30 -1.04 21.93
CA TYR A 271 -1.05 -2.20 22.41
C TYR A 271 -0.27 -3.50 22.17
N ALA A 272 0.30 -3.68 20.97
CA ALA A 272 1.07 -4.88 20.64
C ALA A 272 2.27 -5.10 21.58
N HIS A 273 2.81 -4.05 22.21
CA HIS A 273 3.96 -4.14 23.10
C HIS A 273 3.62 -4.09 24.59
N THR A 274 2.46 -3.52 24.95
CA THR A 274 2.08 -3.26 26.35
C THR A 274 0.92 -4.13 26.84
N GLY A 275 0.08 -4.63 25.93
CA GLY A 275 -1.16 -5.34 26.25
C GLY A 275 -2.26 -4.45 26.84
N LYS A 276 -2.06 -3.12 26.85
CA LYS A 276 -3.01 -2.13 27.39
C LYS A 276 -4.20 -1.93 26.43
N ALA A 277 -5.35 -2.46 26.81
CA ALA A 277 -6.55 -2.50 25.96
C ALA A 277 -7.07 -1.10 25.58
N GLU A 278 -6.80 -0.08 26.39
CA GLU A 278 -7.17 1.30 26.12
C GLU A 278 -6.53 1.84 24.83
N TYR A 279 -5.28 1.45 24.52
CA TYR A 279 -4.63 1.88 23.29
C TYR A 279 -5.29 1.29 22.05
N LEU A 280 -5.63 -0.01 22.08
CA LEU A 280 -6.33 -0.65 20.97
C LEU A 280 -7.73 -0.05 20.79
N LYS A 281 -8.46 0.17 21.89
CA LYS A 281 -9.78 0.81 21.86
C LYS A 281 -9.71 2.20 21.20
N PHE A 282 -8.69 3.00 21.54
CA PHE A 282 -8.47 4.31 20.94
C PHE A 282 -8.18 4.20 19.44
N ALA A 283 -7.25 3.34 19.02
CA ALA A 283 -6.90 3.17 17.60
C ALA A 283 -8.12 2.77 16.75
N LEU A 284 -8.93 1.83 17.25
CA LEU A 284 -10.16 1.39 16.57
C LEU A 284 -11.20 2.51 16.47
N ALA A 285 -11.38 3.31 17.52
CA ALA A 285 -12.28 4.45 17.51
C ALA A 285 -11.80 5.55 16.54
N ALA A 286 -10.49 5.77 16.46
CA ALA A 286 -9.90 6.73 15.52
C ALA A 286 -10.14 6.30 14.05
N GLN A 287 -10.04 5.01 13.74
CA GLN A 287 -10.37 4.51 12.39
C GLN A 287 -11.85 4.61 12.06
N ARG A 288 -12.74 4.40 13.05
CA ARG A 288 -14.17 4.55 12.83
C ARG A 288 -14.53 5.92 12.27
N ARG A 289 -13.85 7.00 12.69
CA ARG A 289 -14.08 8.35 12.16
C ARG A 289 -13.80 8.45 10.65
N VAL A 290 -12.73 7.80 10.18
CA VAL A 290 -12.40 7.73 8.76
C VAL A 290 -13.54 7.05 7.98
N PHE A 291 -14.00 5.90 8.49
CA PHE A 291 -15.04 5.10 7.84
C PHE A 291 -16.39 5.79 7.81
N ASP A 292 -16.81 6.35 8.95
CA ASP A 292 -18.12 6.99 9.09
C ASP A 292 -18.22 8.24 8.20
N HIS A 293 -17.13 9.00 8.02
CA HIS A 293 -17.20 10.36 7.46
C HIS A 293 -16.44 10.64 6.17
N HIS A 294 -15.42 9.84 5.79
CA HIS A 294 -14.52 10.27 4.71
C HIS A 294 -14.26 9.27 3.56
N MET A 295 -14.62 7.98 3.68
CA MET A 295 -14.31 6.98 2.65
C MET A 295 -14.90 7.27 1.25
N LEU A 296 -14.04 7.17 0.22
CA LEU A 296 -14.42 7.15 -1.19
C LEU A 296 -14.58 5.72 -1.72
N ILE A 297 -15.16 5.61 -2.92
CA ILE A 297 -15.50 4.32 -3.52
C ILE A 297 -14.26 3.48 -3.82
N ASP A 298 -13.15 4.10 -4.16
CA ASP A 298 -11.87 3.46 -4.45
C ASP A 298 -11.18 2.84 -3.20
N GLY A 299 -11.74 3.03 -2.01
CA GLY A 299 -11.27 2.41 -0.78
C GLY A 299 -10.29 3.22 0.05
N ILE A 300 -10.06 4.50 -0.28
CA ILE A 300 -9.26 5.44 0.52
C ILE A 300 -10.14 6.64 0.91
N PRO A 301 -9.93 7.28 2.08
CA PRO A 301 -10.70 8.47 2.44
C PRO A 301 -10.40 9.66 1.53
N SER A 302 -11.37 10.56 1.42
CA SER A 302 -11.16 11.82 0.73
C SER A 302 -10.23 12.73 1.51
N THR A 303 -9.15 13.10 0.85
CA THR A 303 -8.17 14.07 1.30
C THR A 303 -7.70 14.93 0.12
N SER A 304 -7.70 16.25 0.34
CA SER A 304 -6.97 17.20 -0.49
C SER A 304 -5.93 17.85 0.41
N GLU A 305 -4.97 17.04 0.87
CA GLU A 305 -4.10 17.20 2.05
C GLU A 305 -4.84 17.15 3.39
N TRP A 306 -6.06 17.68 3.44
CA TRP A 306 -6.95 17.64 4.60
C TRP A 306 -8.18 16.78 4.31
N TYR A 307 -8.74 16.14 5.34
CA TYR A 307 -9.99 15.38 5.20
C TYR A 307 -11.13 16.23 4.63
N ARG A 308 -11.90 15.64 3.69
CA ARG A 308 -13.04 16.28 3.00
C ARG A 308 -14.31 15.43 3.08
N THR A 309 -15.26 15.64 2.18
CA THR A 309 -16.56 14.96 2.17
C THR A 309 -16.49 13.63 1.39
N LYS A 310 -17.63 13.13 0.89
CA LYS A 310 -17.74 11.86 0.12
C LYS A 310 -18.47 12.02 -1.21
N THR A 311 -18.42 13.20 -1.81
CA THR A 311 -19.05 13.49 -3.10
C THR A 311 -18.26 12.85 -4.24
N SER A 312 -18.80 12.87 -5.46
CA SER A 312 -18.09 12.35 -6.63
C SER A 312 -16.86 13.17 -7.05
N LEU A 313 -16.76 14.41 -6.57
CA LEU A 313 -15.64 15.32 -6.85
C LEU A 313 -14.52 15.23 -5.83
N ASP A 314 -14.81 14.71 -4.65
CA ASP A 314 -13.82 14.59 -3.59
C ASP A 314 -12.67 13.69 -4.05
N SER A 315 -11.44 14.17 -3.90
CA SER A 315 -10.21 13.44 -4.24
C SER A 315 -9.59 12.79 -3.02
N HIS A 316 -8.60 11.93 -3.24
CA HIS A 316 -7.67 11.45 -2.24
C HIS A 316 -6.23 11.82 -2.63
N GLU A 317 -5.38 12.08 -1.65
CA GLU A 317 -3.94 12.19 -1.80
C GLU A 317 -3.32 10.80 -2.05
N THR A 318 -2.39 10.68 -2.98
CA THR A 318 -1.71 9.40 -3.27
C THR A 318 -0.92 8.85 -2.08
N CYS A 319 -0.38 9.72 -1.20
CA CYS A 319 0.27 9.27 0.04
C CYS A 319 -0.66 8.48 0.94
N ASP A 320 -1.91 8.92 1.07
CA ASP A 320 -2.89 8.28 1.95
C ASP A 320 -3.20 6.84 1.54
N ILE A 321 -2.99 6.48 0.26
CA ILE A 321 -3.10 5.09 -0.19
C ILE A 321 -2.07 4.21 0.53
N SER A 322 -0.80 4.61 0.53
CA SER A 322 0.28 3.88 1.20
C SER A 322 0.16 3.96 2.73
N ASP A 323 -0.22 5.11 3.27
CA ASP A 323 -0.23 5.34 4.72
C ASP A 323 -1.41 4.66 5.41
N HIS A 324 -2.61 4.68 4.80
CA HIS A 324 -3.75 3.91 5.29
C HIS A 324 -3.50 2.41 5.19
N THR A 325 -3.01 1.90 4.05
CA THR A 325 -2.75 0.45 3.89
C THR A 325 -1.67 -0.04 4.87
N TRP A 326 -0.64 0.76 5.10
CA TRP A 326 0.39 0.44 6.12
C TRP A 326 -0.20 0.44 7.54
N SER A 327 -1.04 1.42 7.86
CA SER A 327 -1.66 1.55 9.18
C SER A 327 -2.70 0.48 9.48
N TRP A 328 -3.54 0.15 8.50
CA TRP A 328 -4.46 -0.97 8.59
C TRP A 328 -3.72 -2.31 8.72
N GLY A 329 -2.50 -2.42 8.20
CA GLY A 329 -1.61 -3.56 8.46
C GLY A 329 -1.32 -3.75 9.96
N TYR A 330 -1.10 -2.66 10.71
CA TYR A 330 -0.93 -2.74 12.17
C TYR A 330 -2.22 -3.08 12.91
N LEU A 331 -3.38 -2.67 12.40
CA LEU A 331 -4.66 -3.09 12.98
C LEU A 331 -4.98 -4.54 12.68
N LEU A 332 -4.60 -5.01 11.49
CA LEU A 332 -4.67 -6.42 11.10
C LEU A 332 -3.82 -7.28 12.04
N THR A 333 -2.58 -6.88 12.34
CA THR A 333 -1.77 -7.63 13.31
C THR A 333 -2.34 -7.57 14.72
N ALA A 334 -2.73 -6.38 15.19
CA ALA A 334 -3.22 -6.18 16.54
C ALA A 334 -4.53 -6.96 16.82
N THR A 335 -5.44 -7.00 15.84
CA THR A 335 -6.79 -7.56 16.03
C THR A 335 -7.00 -8.94 15.42
N GLY A 336 -6.22 -9.31 14.39
CA GLY A 336 -6.48 -10.49 13.58
C GLY A 336 -7.80 -10.44 12.80
N SER A 337 -8.40 -9.24 12.62
CA SER A 337 -9.68 -9.07 11.95
C SER A 337 -9.52 -8.94 10.42
N GLY A 338 -10.25 -9.77 9.66
CA GLY A 338 -10.20 -9.82 8.21
C GLY A 338 -10.66 -8.54 7.50
N VAL A 339 -11.44 -7.68 8.19
CA VAL A 339 -11.90 -6.40 7.62
C VAL A 339 -10.74 -5.51 7.20
N TRP A 340 -9.62 -5.54 7.92
CA TRP A 340 -8.43 -4.75 7.57
C TRP A 340 -7.82 -5.23 6.26
N GLY A 341 -7.85 -6.54 6.00
CA GLY A 341 -7.44 -7.10 4.71
C GLY A 341 -8.35 -6.65 3.57
N ASP A 342 -9.66 -6.54 3.80
CA ASP A 342 -10.61 -5.98 2.82
C ASP A 342 -10.29 -4.52 2.48
N ARG A 343 -9.97 -3.71 3.50
CA ARG A 343 -9.59 -2.30 3.29
C ARG A 343 -8.29 -2.18 2.51
N ILE A 344 -7.28 -2.98 2.86
CA ILE A 344 -5.98 -2.98 2.18
C ILE A 344 -6.14 -3.40 0.72
N GLU A 345 -6.83 -4.50 0.44
CA GLU A 345 -7.05 -4.98 -0.93
C GLU A 345 -7.82 -3.96 -1.77
N ARG A 346 -8.88 -3.37 -1.21
CA ARG A 346 -9.66 -2.37 -1.95
C ARG A 346 -8.80 -1.18 -2.37
N ALA A 347 -7.99 -0.63 -1.47
CA ALA A 347 -7.08 0.46 -1.80
C ALA A 347 -6.01 0.06 -2.84
N CYS A 348 -5.38 -1.10 -2.66
CA CYS A 348 -4.32 -1.58 -3.55
C CYS A 348 -4.80 -1.99 -4.95
N PHE A 349 -6.06 -2.40 -5.10
CA PHE A 349 -6.63 -2.82 -6.38
C PHE A 349 -7.44 -1.73 -7.08
N ASN A 350 -7.75 -0.62 -6.41
CA ASN A 350 -8.51 0.48 -6.98
C ASN A 350 -7.70 1.78 -6.90
N ALA A 351 -7.71 2.48 -5.76
CA ALA A 351 -7.05 3.77 -5.59
C ALA A 351 -5.59 3.78 -6.11
N GLY A 352 -4.80 2.78 -5.72
CA GLY A 352 -3.38 2.64 -6.11
C GLY A 352 -3.15 2.69 -7.62
N PRO A 353 -3.57 1.66 -8.38
CA PRO A 353 -3.40 1.66 -9.83
C PRO A 353 -4.17 2.79 -10.55
N GLY A 354 -5.23 3.36 -9.96
CA GLY A 354 -5.93 4.51 -10.56
C GLY A 354 -5.14 5.82 -10.47
N ALA A 355 -4.37 6.04 -9.41
CA ALA A 355 -3.56 7.24 -9.21
C ALA A 355 -2.20 7.19 -9.96
N ILE A 356 -1.78 6.02 -10.43
CA ILE A 356 -0.49 5.78 -11.07
C ILE A 356 -0.69 5.50 -12.56
N LYS A 357 0.11 6.12 -13.43
CA LYS A 357 0.09 5.76 -14.85
C LYS A 357 0.59 4.32 -15.00
N ASN A 358 -0.08 3.50 -15.81
CA ASN A 358 0.17 2.07 -15.87
C ASN A 358 1.60 1.68 -16.27
N ASP A 359 2.36 2.59 -16.89
CA ASP A 359 3.77 2.39 -17.23
C ASP A 359 4.74 2.78 -16.09
N TRP A 360 4.24 3.16 -14.92
CA TRP A 360 5.02 3.63 -13.77
C TRP A 360 5.93 4.83 -14.05
N LYS A 361 5.64 5.64 -15.07
CA LYS A 361 6.43 6.85 -15.41
C LYS A 361 5.86 8.15 -14.85
N ALA A 362 4.64 8.11 -14.35
CA ALA A 362 3.96 9.26 -13.76
C ALA A 362 2.88 8.80 -12.77
N LEU A 363 2.49 9.68 -11.87
CA LEU A 363 1.41 9.52 -10.90
C LEU A 363 0.73 10.88 -10.64
N GLN A 364 -0.45 10.87 -10.04
CA GLN A 364 -1.13 12.08 -9.58
C GLN A 364 -0.78 12.38 -8.11
N TYR A 365 -0.86 13.64 -7.70
CA TYR A 365 -0.86 13.99 -6.28
C TYR A 365 -2.26 13.72 -5.71
N PHE A 366 -3.28 14.32 -6.34
CA PHE A 366 -4.68 14.07 -6.05
C PHE A 366 -5.31 13.26 -7.19
N SER A 367 -5.96 12.15 -6.83
CA SER A 367 -6.77 11.36 -7.74
C SER A 367 -8.20 11.28 -7.21
N CYS A 368 -9.18 11.15 -8.09
CA CYS A 368 -10.58 11.09 -7.68
C CYS A 368 -11.38 10.03 -8.46
N PRO A 369 -12.52 9.57 -7.89
CA PRO A 369 -13.42 8.64 -8.54
C PRO A 369 -13.87 9.12 -9.93
N ASN A 370 -14.36 10.35 -10.04
CA ASN A 370 -14.68 10.95 -11.33
C ASN A 370 -13.55 11.90 -11.73
N GLN A 371 -12.83 11.59 -12.80
CA GLN A 371 -11.71 12.41 -13.31
C GLN A 371 -11.84 12.53 -14.83
N PHE A 372 -12.42 13.62 -15.33
CA PHE A 372 -12.76 13.72 -16.76
C PHE A 372 -11.65 14.36 -17.59
N LEU A 373 -10.71 15.01 -16.92
CA LEU A 373 -9.46 15.54 -17.45
C LEU A 373 -8.41 15.58 -16.33
N ALA A 374 -7.14 15.61 -16.73
CA ALA A 374 -6.01 15.71 -15.83
C ALA A 374 -4.91 16.53 -16.53
N THR A 375 -5.01 17.86 -16.45
CA THR A 375 -4.04 18.81 -17.00
C THR A 375 -3.33 19.55 -15.87
N LEU A 376 -2.24 20.24 -16.20
CA LEU A 376 -1.45 21.05 -15.27
C LEU A 376 -2.21 22.27 -14.72
N ASN A 377 -3.46 22.49 -15.15
CA ASN A 377 -4.33 23.57 -14.71
C ASN A 377 -5.80 23.14 -14.49
N SER A 378 -6.06 21.84 -14.28
CA SER A 378 -7.42 21.30 -14.09
C SER A 378 -7.72 20.81 -12.68
N ASP A 379 -6.91 21.18 -11.69
CA ASP A 379 -7.19 20.80 -10.31
C ASP A 379 -8.39 21.58 -9.77
N HIS A 380 -9.43 20.87 -9.32
CA HIS A 380 -10.65 21.47 -8.78
C HIS A 380 -10.67 21.54 -7.25
N ASN A 381 -9.63 21.04 -6.57
CA ASN A 381 -9.56 21.09 -5.11
C ASN A 381 -9.34 22.52 -4.63
N VAL A 382 -9.98 22.89 -3.52
CA VAL A 382 -9.87 24.24 -2.93
C VAL A 382 -8.41 24.68 -2.71
N MET A 383 -7.55 23.79 -2.23
CA MET A 383 -6.14 24.10 -1.93
C MET A 383 -5.30 24.38 -3.16
N ALA A 384 -5.59 23.71 -4.27
CA ALA A 384 -4.74 23.69 -5.47
C ALA A 384 -5.52 24.14 -6.72
N HIS A 385 -6.62 24.87 -6.55
CA HIS A 385 -7.59 25.16 -7.61
C HIS A 385 -6.92 25.84 -8.81
N GLY A 386 -7.15 25.30 -10.02
CA GLY A 386 -6.49 25.75 -11.25
C GLY A 386 -5.02 25.31 -11.38
N GLY A 387 -4.55 24.46 -10.46
CA GLY A 387 -3.18 23.97 -10.39
C GLY A 387 -2.98 22.60 -11.05
N ARG A 388 -1.83 22.00 -10.72
CA ARG A 388 -1.29 20.80 -11.39
C ARG A 388 -1.39 19.51 -10.59
N MET A 389 -1.87 19.53 -9.36
CA MET A 389 -1.74 18.39 -8.44
C MET A 389 -2.58 17.17 -8.89
N MET A 390 -3.61 17.38 -9.72
CA MET A 390 -4.33 16.32 -10.43
C MET A 390 -3.67 15.82 -11.72
N ALA A 391 -2.62 16.45 -12.25
CA ALA A 391 -1.95 15.99 -13.46
C ALA A 391 -1.03 14.79 -13.19
N TYR A 392 -0.88 13.90 -14.18
CA TYR A 392 0.10 12.82 -14.12
C TYR A 392 1.52 13.38 -14.32
N GLN A 393 2.36 13.26 -13.30
CA GLN A 393 3.74 13.77 -13.28
C GLN A 393 4.69 12.70 -12.70
N PRO A 394 5.98 12.66 -13.07
CA PRO A 394 6.94 11.78 -12.41
C PRO A 394 7.09 12.10 -10.92
N ASN A 395 6.87 13.36 -10.55
CA ASN A 395 6.92 13.83 -9.17
C ASN A 395 5.87 14.92 -8.96
N PRO A 396 4.61 14.55 -8.66
CA PRO A 396 3.54 15.52 -8.54
C PRO A 396 3.70 16.32 -7.25
N GLY A 397 3.30 17.59 -7.25
CA GLY A 397 3.49 18.52 -6.12
C GLY A 397 4.79 19.35 -6.17
N GLN A 398 5.80 18.91 -6.94
CA GLN A 398 7.07 19.60 -7.20
C GLN A 398 7.86 20.01 -5.93
N HIS A 399 7.42 21.06 -5.22
CA HIS A 399 8.03 21.54 -3.99
C HIS A 399 7.70 20.65 -2.78
N THR A 400 6.44 20.22 -2.66
CA THR A 400 5.92 19.33 -1.61
C THR A 400 5.64 17.93 -2.17
N ALA A 401 6.68 17.27 -2.67
CA ALA A 401 6.56 16.07 -3.51
C ALA A 401 6.58 14.75 -2.72
N CYS A 402 5.88 14.69 -1.58
CA CYS A 402 5.79 13.50 -0.73
C CYS A 402 5.27 12.27 -1.50
N CYS A 403 4.25 12.43 -2.34
CA CYS A 403 3.63 11.35 -3.12
C CYS A 403 4.63 10.61 -4.03
N GLY A 404 5.53 11.35 -4.70
CA GLY A 404 6.53 10.76 -5.58
C GLY A 404 7.47 9.80 -4.85
N GLY A 405 7.86 10.14 -3.61
CA GLY A 405 8.67 9.26 -2.77
C GLY A 405 7.85 8.13 -2.13
N ASN A 406 6.65 8.44 -1.64
CA ASN A 406 5.83 7.54 -0.81
C ASN A 406 5.24 6.37 -1.59
N VAL A 407 4.77 6.61 -2.82
CA VAL A 407 4.02 5.62 -3.62
C VAL A 407 4.73 4.27 -3.78
N HIS A 408 6.07 4.26 -3.71
CA HIS A 408 6.86 3.06 -3.88
C HIS A 408 6.72 2.03 -2.75
N ARG A 409 6.11 2.40 -1.62
CA ARG A 409 5.81 1.52 -0.50
C ARG A 409 4.58 0.64 -0.72
N LEU A 410 3.66 1.05 -1.59
CA LEU A 410 2.33 0.44 -1.76
C LEU A 410 2.37 -1.08 -2.00
N LEU A 411 2.94 -1.51 -3.13
CA LEU A 411 2.99 -2.93 -3.50
C LEU A 411 3.93 -3.76 -2.61
N PRO A 412 5.13 -3.27 -2.23
CA PRO A 412 5.98 -4.01 -1.29
C PRO A 412 5.30 -4.25 0.06
N ASN A 413 4.60 -3.26 0.61
CA ASN A 413 3.84 -3.42 1.86
C ASN A 413 2.71 -4.43 1.70
N TYR A 414 2.01 -4.43 0.56
CA TYR A 414 1.00 -5.44 0.24
C TYR A 414 1.61 -6.85 0.27
N VAL A 415 2.72 -7.07 -0.44
CA VAL A 415 3.42 -8.38 -0.49
C VAL A 415 3.86 -8.83 0.90
N MET A 416 4.50 -7.94 1.67
CA MET A 416 4.99 -8.25 3.02
C MET A 416 3.87 -8.64 3.99
N ARG A 417 2.63 -8.21 3.74
CA ARG A 417 1.47 -8.52 4.58
C ARG A 417 0.63 -9.69 4.05
N MET A 418 0.91 -10.24 2.87
CA MET A 418 0.14 -11.38 2.33
C MET A 418 0.09 -12.58 3.28
N TRP A 419 1.17 -12.79 4.03
CA TRP A 419 1.27 -13.85 5.04
C TRP A 419 1.74 -13.29 6.39
N MET A 420 1.19 -13.83 7.46
CA MET A 420 1.60 -13.52 8.84
C MET A 420 1.72 -14.77 9.70
N LYS A 421 2.51 -14.69 10.77
CA LYS A 421 2.66 -15.73 11.78
C LYS A 421 1.55 -15.68 12.81
N GLN A 422 1.09 -16.85 13.25
CA GLN A 422 0.22 -17.00 14.41
C GLN A 422 1.06 -17.35 15.66
N PRO A 423 0.65 -16.90 16.87
CA PRO A 423 1.37 -17.17 18.12
C PRO A 423 1.57 -18.65 18.44
N ASP A 424 0.71 -19.53 17.91
CA ASP A 424 0.78 -20.98 18.10
C ASP A 424 1.70 -21.71 17.09
N GLY A 425 2.49 -20.96 16.32
CA GLY A 425 3.36 -21.49 15.27
C GLY A 425 2.63 -21.79 13.95
N GLY A 426 1.37 -21.34 13.80
CA GLY A 426 0.62 -21.36 12.56
C GLY A 426 0.92 -20.20 11.61
N LEU A 427 0.18 -20.15 10.50
CA LEU A 427 0.26 -19.12 9.46
C LEU A 427 -1.12 -18.59 9.12
N ALA A 428 -1.21 -17.31 8.75
CA ALA A 428 -2.41 -16.69 8.22
C ALA A 428 -2.13 -16.12 6.83
N ALA A 429 -2.92 -16.51 5.82
CA ALA A 429 -2.97 -15.86 4.52
C ALA A 429 -3.94 -14.69 4.64
N THR A 430 -3.41 -13.47 4.71
CA THR A 430 -4.21 -12.28 5.04
C THR A 430 -4.50 -11.38 3.84
N LEU A 431 -3.71 -11.46 2.76
CA LEU A 431 -3.98 -10.78 1.49
C LEU A 431 -3.70 -11.75 0.34
N TYR A 432 -4.34 -11.54 -0.81
CA TYR A 432 -4.28 -12.51 -1.92
C TYR A 432 -3.62 -12.01 -3.19
N GLY A 433 -2.86 -12.90 -3.83
CA GLY A 433 -2.14 -12.64 -5.08
C GLY A 433 -1.16 -13.78 -5.38
N PRO A 434 -0.64 -13.87 -6.61
CA PRO A 434 0.35 -14.87 -6.96
C PRO A 434 1.65 -14.64 -6.17
N SER A 435 2.06 -15.59 -5.33
CA SER A 435 3.23 -15.44 -4.45
C SER A 435 3.86 -16.76 -4.01
N LYS A 436 5.03 -16.65 -3.39
CA LYS A 436 5.74 -17.74 -2.74
C LYS A 436 6.19 -17.32 -1.35
N LEU A 437 5.73 -18.03 -0.33
CA LEU A 437 6.15 -17.87 1.07
C LEU A 437 7.24 -18.90 1.42
N THR A 438 8.29 -18.47 2.10
CA THR A 438 9.28 -19.34 2.75
C THR A 438 9.42 -18.98 4.24
N THR A 439 9.15 -19.93 5.14
CA THR A 439 9.24 -19.70 6.59
C THR A 439 9.33 -21.01 7.37
N THR A 440 8.96 -21.01 8.66
CA THR A 440 8.88 -22.17 9.54
C THR A 440 7.46 -22.37 10.09
N VAL A 441 7.08 -23.56 10.54
CA VAL A 441 5.76 -23.83 11.17
C VAL A 441 5.81 -24.90 12.26
N GLY A 442 4.79 -24.87 13.11
CA GLY A 442 4.57 -25.86 14.18
C GLY A 442 5.56 -25.72 15.34
N SER A 443 5.37 -26.53 16.38
CA SER A 443 6.14 -26.46 17.63
C SER A 443 7.64 -26.75 17.50
N LYS A 444 8.07 -27.32 16.38
CA LYS A 444 9.47 -27.65 16.09
C LYS A 444 10.13 -26.70 15.07
N ASN A 445 9.44 -25.62 14.67
CA ASN A 445 9.94 -24.66 13.66
C ASN A 445 10.37 -25.34 12.35
N GLU A 446 9.55 -26.25 11.83
CA GLU A 446 9.87 -26.98 10.60
C GLU A 446 9.82 -26.06 9.39
N PRO A 447 10.82 -26.08 8.49
CA PRO A 447 10.80 -25.29 7.26
C PRO A 447 9.61 -25.65 6.38
N ILE A 448 8.96 -24.62 5.84
CA ILE A 448 7.82 -24.72 4.93
C ILE A 448 7.98 -23.72 3.78
N GLU A 449 7.54 -24.14 2.61
CA GLU A 449 7.28 -23.30 1.45
C GLU A 449 5.78 -23.35 1.14
N ILE A 450 5.14 -22.21 0.88
CA ILE A 450 3.75 -22.19 0.38
C ILE A 450 3.72 -21.39 -0.91
N THR A 451 3.34 -22.05 -2.00
CA THR A 451 3.08 -21.38 -3.28
C THR A 451 1.61 -21.03 -3.39
N GLN A 452 1.31 -19.77 -3.57
CA GLN A 452 -0.02 -19.25 -3.88
C GLN A 452 -0.12 -18.99 -5.39
N THR A 453 -0.93 -19.78 -6.08
CA THR A 453 -1.22 -19.63 -7.52
C THR A 453 -2.64 -19.11 -7.68
N THR A 454 -2.77 -17.93 -8.28
CA THR A 454 -4.05 -17.28 -8.54
C THR A 454 -3.87 -16.08 -9.47
N GLU A 455 -4.92 -15.76 -10.22
CA GLU A 455 -5.12 -14.51 -10.94
C GLU A 455 -6.02 -13.51 -10.17
N TYR A 456 -6.27 -13.76 -8.87
CA TYR A 456 -6.95 -12.81 -7.98
C TYR A 456 -6.26 -11.44 -8.06
N PRO A 457 -6.99 -10.32 -8.17
CA PRO A 457 -8.44 -10.15 -7.94
C PRO A 457 -9.35 -10.37 -9.16
N PHE A 458 -8.87 -10.94 -10.27
CA PHE A 458 -9.65 -11.12 -11.50
C PHE A 458 -10.28 -12.51 -11.63
N GLU A 459 -9.97 -13.41 -10.70
CA GLU A 459 -10.59 -14.73 -10.58
C GLU A 459 -10.94 -15.06 -9.13
N GLU A 460 -11.73 -16.12 -8.95
CA GLU A 460 -12.31 -16.49 -7.67
C GLU A 460 -11.49 -17.55 -6.92
N GLN A 461 -10.56 -18.24 -7.58
CA GLN A 461 -9.85 -19.38 -7.01
C GLN A 461 -8.43 -19.01 -6.59
N ILE A 462 -8.06 -19.46 -5.38
CA ILE A 462 -6.72 -19.31 -4.83
C ILE A 462 -6.21 -20.69 -4.44
N HIS A 463 -5.11 -21.11 -5.07
CA HIS A 463 -4.50 -22.40 -4.83
C HIS A 463 -3.26 -22.25 -3.95
N PHE A 464 -3.24 -22.96 -2.82
CA PHE A 464 -2.09 -23.05 -1.93
C PHE A 464 -1.48 -24.44 -2.04
N THR A 465 -0.21 -24.52 -2.45
CA THR A 465 0.56 -25.77 -2.46
C THR A 465 1.53 -25.78 -1.28
N ILE A 466 1.40 -26.78 -0.42
CA ILE A 466 2.17 -26.91 0.82
C ILE A 466 3.45 -27.72 0.57
N GLY A 467 4.59 -27.01 0.52
CA GLY A 467 5.93 -27.57 0.43
C GLY A 467 6.52 -27.89 1.80
N LEU A 468 6.49 -29.16 2.18
CA LEU A 468 7.07 -29.68 3.43
C LEU A 468 8.00 -30.86 3.14
N LYS A 469 8.99 -31.09 4.01
CA LYS A 469 9.84 -32.31 3.95
C LYS A 469 9.18 -33.52 4.61
N ARG A 470 8.28 -33.30 5.56
CA ARG A 470 7.58 -34.32 6.35
C ARG A 470 6.25 -33.78 6.85
N ALA A 471 5.41 -34.65 7.40
CA ALA A 471 4.15 -34.24 8.01
C ALA A 471 4.37 -33.27 9.19
N VAL A 472 3.62 -32.16 9.23
CA VAL A 472 3.68 -31.17 10.31
C VAL A 472 2.27 -30.73 10.70
N SER A 473 2.00 -30.68 12.01
CA SER A 473 0.74 -30.14 12.53
C SER A 473 0.87 -28.65 12.84
N PHE A 474 0.00 -27.84 12.25
CA PHE A 474 -0.09 -26.40 12.52
C PHE A 474 -1.46 -25.85 12.10
N ALA A 475 -1.74 -24.59 12.46
CA ALA A 475 -2.93 -23.87 12.04
C ALA A 475 -2.68 -23.07 10.76
N LEU A 476 -3.53 -23.22 9.76
CA LEU A 476 -3.55 -22.39 8.55
C LEU A 476 -4.86 -21.58 8.52
N SER A 477 -4.76 -20.28 8.75
CA SER A 477 -5.90 -19.35 8.68
C SER A 477 -5.96 -18.71 7.29
N LEU A 478 -7.14 -18.71 6.68
CA LEU A 478 -7.39 -18.11 5.36
C LEU A 478 -8.48 -17.04 5.52
N ARG A 479 -8.20 -15.83 5.06
CA ARG A 479 -9.16 -14.73 5.13
C ARG A 479 -10.38 -14.99 4.23
N ILE A 480 -11.57 -14.74 4.75
CA ILE A 480 -12.79 -14.67 3.96
C ILE A 480 -13.17 -13.19 3.85
N PRO A 481 -13.08 -12.59 2.65
CA PRO A 481 -13.48 -11.21 2.43
C PRO A 481 -14.94 -10.95 2.77
N GLU A 482 -15.26 -9.76 3.30
CA GLU A 482 -16.64 -9.37 3.65
C GLU A 482 -17.62 -9.43 2.46
N TRP A 483 -17.12 -9.17 1.24
CA TRP A 483 -17.94 -9.20 0.03
C TRP A 483 -18.35 -10.62 -0.42
N CYS A 484 -17.76 -11.67 0.14
CA CYS A 484 -17.98 -13.07 -0.27
C CYS A 484 -18.99 -13.78 0.65
N ASP A 485 -20.18 -14.08 0.12
CA ASP A 485 -21.26 -14.69 0.91
C ASP A 485 -21.13 -16.22 1.10
N ASP A 486 -20.53 -16.92 0.12
CA ASP A 486 -20.51 -18.39 0.06
C ASP A 486 -19.12 -18.94 -0.29
N PRO A 487 -18.14 -18.82 0.62
CA PRO A 487 -16.79 -19.33 0.39
C PRO A 487 -16.77 -20.86 0.39
N HIS A 488 -15.94 -21.44 -0.48
CA HIS A 488 -15.73 -22.88 -0.55
C HIS A 488 -14.26 -23.23 -0.40
N LEU A 489 -13.99 -24.38 0.23
CA LEU A 489 -12.63 -24.83 0.48
C LEU A 489 -12.50 -26.30 0.16
N THR A 490 -11.46 -26.68 -0.57
CA THR A 490 -11.11 -28.07 -0.84
C THR A 490 -9.69 -28.38 -0.41
N ARG A 491 -9.44 -29.64 -0.04
CA ARG A 491 -8.10 -30.20 0.17
C ARG A 491 -7.91 -31.40 -0.74
N ASN A 492 -6.88 -31.36 -1.59
CA ASN A 492 -6.58 -32.43 -2.55
C ASN A 492 -7.83 -32.82 -3.36
N GLY A 493 -8.62 -31.83 -3.79
CA GLY A 493 -9.86 -31.99 -4.55
C GLY A 493 -11.09 -32.39 -3.74
N LYS A 494 -10.97 -32.68 -2.44
CA LYS A 494 -12.10 -33.05 -1.57
C LYS A 494 -12.62 -31.84 -0.80
N PRO A 495 -13.94 -31.57 -0.80
CA PRO A 495 -14.52 -30.48 0.00
C PRO A 495 -14.18 -30.62 1.47
N ILE A 496 -13.78 -29.51 2.09
CA ILE A 496 -13.81 -29.34 3.53
C ILE A 496 -15.26 -28.94 3.85
N GLY A 497 -15.88 -29.61 4.83
CA GLY A 497 -17.28 -29.37 5.21
C GLY A 497 -17.52 -27.93 5.70
N LYS A 498 -18.68 -27.69 6.34
CA LYS A 498 -19.10 -26.35 6.76
C LYS A 498 -17.97 -25.54 7.41
N LEU A 499 -17.66 -24.39 6.83
CA LEU A 499 -16.60 -23.50 7.30
C LEU A 499 -17.11 -22.72 8.51
N SER A 500 -16.29 -22.67 9.57
CA SER A 500 -16.54 -21.81 10.74
C SER A 500 -15.68 -20.56 10.58
N ILE A 501 -16.30 -19.48 10.10
CA ILE A 501 -15.65 -18.18 9.92
C ILE A 501 -15.72 -17.41 11.23
N ARG A 502 -14.58 -16.92 11.72
CA ARG A 502 -14.48 -16.05 12.90
C ARG A 502 -13.60 -14.86 12.54
N ASP A 503 -14.08 -13.66 12.83
CA ASP A 503 -13.37 -12.41 12.57
C ASP A 503 -12.80 -12.31 11.14
N GLY A 504 -13.54 -12.84 10.15
CA GLY A 504 -13.13 -12.84 8.74
C GLY A 504 -12.08 -13.90 8.37
N PHE A 505 -11.87 -14.94 9.18
CA PHE A 505 -10.95 -16.04 8.86
C PHE A 505 -11.59 -17.41 9.07
N VAL A 506 -11.23 -18.37 8.20
CA VAL A 506 -11.40 -19.80 8.44
C VAL A 506 -10.06 -20.42 8.80
N THR A 507 -10.01 -21.16 9.92
CA THR A 507 -8.76 -21.79 10.39
C THR A 507 -8.79 -23.31 10.25
N LEU A 508 -7.83 -23.84 9.49
CA LEU A 508 -7.58 -25.27 9.37
C LEU A 508 -6.51 -25.71 10.38
N ARG A 509 -6.92 -26.39 11.45
CA ARG A 509 -5.99 -27.01 12.43
C ARG A 509 -5.79 -28.48 12.07
N ARG A 510 -4.70 -28.81 11.37
CA ARG A 510 -4.49 -30.16 10.80
C ARG A 510 -3.01 -30.54 10.76
N THR A 511 -2.77 -31.84 10.55
CA THR A 511 -1.49 -32.35 10.06
C THR A 511 -1.46 -32.27 8.54
N PHE A 512 -0.63 -31.39 8.02
CA PHE A 512 -0.38 -31.22 6.60
C PHE A 512 0.75 -32.15 6.16
N GLN A 513 0.58 -32.72 4.96
CA GLN A 513 1.52 -33.63 4.31
C GLN A 513 2.29 -32.88 3.21
N PRO A 514 3.50 -33.34 2.85
CA PRO A 514 4.20 -32.85 1.66
C PRO A 514 3.30 -32.86 0.42
N GLY A 515 3.17 -31.72 -0.25
CA GLY A 515 2.42 -31.57 -1.49
C GLY A 515 0.90 -31.43 -1.31
N ASP A 516 0.39 -31.31 -0.07
CA ASP A 516 -1.02 -30.98 0.15
C ASP A 516 -1.42 -29.73 -0.64
N ARG A 517 -2.58 -29.78 -1.29
CA ARG A 517 -3.16 -28.66 -2.03
C ARG A 517 -4.43 -28.20 -1.35
N ILE A 518 -4.50 -26.92 -1.02
CA ILE A 518 -5.70 -26.27 -0.50
C ILE A 518 -6.19 -25.30 -1.57
N THR A 519 -7.45 -25.40 -1.97
CA THR A 519 -8.07 -24.44 -2.89
C THR A 519 -9.17 -23.71 -2.16
N LEU A 520 -9.03 -22.40 -2.03
CA LEU A 520 -10.07 -21.48 -1.57
C LEU A 520 -10.77 -20.89 -2.80
N THR A 521 -12.08 -21.02 -2.88
CA THR A 521 -12.91 -20.36 -3.87
C THR A 521 -13.72 -19.28 -3.18
N LEU A 522 -13.64 -18.06 -3.69
CA LEU A 522 -14.34 -16.87 -3.21
C LEU A 522 -15.26 -16.35 -4.33
N PRO A 523 -16.49 -16.88 -4.47
CA PRO A 523 -17.42 -16.44 -5.50
C PRO A 523 -17.66 -14.94 -5.45
N MET A 524 -17.42 -14.25 -6.56
CA MET A 524 -17.58 -12.81 -6.70
C MET A 524 -18.99 -12.48 -7.19
N LYS A 525 -19.55 -11.38 -6.69
CA LYS A 525 -20.85 -10.87 -7.13
C LYS A 525 -20.74 -9.41 -7.53
N THR A 526 -21.56 -9.02 -8.51
CA THR A 526 -21.75 -7.61 -8.84
C THR A 526 -22.62 -6.95 -7.78
N ALA A 527 -22.21 -5.77 -7.32
CA ALA A 527 -22.90 -4.97 -6.32
C ALA A 527 -22.99 -3.50 -6.77
N ILE A 528 -23.93 -2.79 -6.15
CA ILE A 528 -24.10 -1.35 -6.31
C ILE A 528 -23.74 -0.66 -4.98
N SER A 529 -22.99 0.43 -5.03
CA SER A 529 -22.85 1.38 -3.93
C SER A 529 -23.54 2.71 -4.25
N ARG A 530 -24.18 3.32 -3.25
CA ARG A 530 -24.89 4.60 -3.40
C ARG A 530 -24.07 5.73 -2.80
N TRP A 531 -24.09 6.86 -3.50
CA TRP A 531 -23.26 8.02 -3.23
C TRP A 531 -24.12 9.30 -3.19
N PRO A 532 -23.63 10.39 -2.58
CA PRO A 532 -24.31 11.69 -2.60
C PRO A 532 -24.71 12.13 -4.02
N GLN A 533 -25.64 13.10 -4.11
CA GLN A 533 -26.17 13.63 -5.38
C GLN A 533 -26.77 12.57 -6.33
N ASN A 534 -27.45 11.56 -5.77
CA ASN A 534 -28.02 10.43 -6.53
C ASN A 534 -26.97 9.66 -7.35
N GLY A 535 -25.75 9.61 -6.82
CA GLY A 535 -24.63 8.88 -7.41
C GLY A 535 -24.73 7.38 -7.17
N VAL A 536 -24.25 6.60 -8.14
CA VAL A 536 -24.23 5.15 -8.09
C VAL A 536 -22.92 4.61 -8.67
N GLY A 537 -22.30 3.67 -7.95
CA GLY A 537 -21.09 2.96 -8.37
C GLY A 537 -21.34 1.46 -8.54
N LEU A 538 -20.54 0.81 -9.37
CA LEU A 538 -20.62 -0.62 -9.65
C LEU A 538 -19.33 -1.33 -9.23
N GLU A 539 -19.49 -2.48 -8.59
CA GLU A 539 -18.40 -3.25 -8.00
C GLU A 539 -18.58 -4.73 -8.33
N HIS A 540 -17.49 -5.48 -8.47
CA HIS A 540 -17.53 -6.94 -8.61
C HIS A 540 -16.38 -7.57 -7.81
N GLY A 541 -16.73 -8.29 -6.74
CA GLY A 541 -15.74 -8.72 -5.75
C GLY A 541 -15.02 -7.52 -5.12
N PRO A 542 -13.68 -7.48 -5.07
CA PRO A 542 -12.93 -6.34 -4.52
C PRO A 542 -12.73 -5.17 -5.51
N LEU A 543 -13.15 -5.32 -6.78
CA LEU A 543 -12.88 -4.35 -7.84
C LEU A 543 -14.05 -3.39 -8.05
N VAL A 544 -13.74 -2.10 -8.13
CA VAL A 544 -14.63 -1.03 -8.57
C VAL A 544 -14.53 -0.90 -10.08
N TYR A 545 -15.64 -0.61 -10.78
CA TYR A 545 -15.68 -0.48 -12.24
C TYR A 545 -15.98 0.95 -12.66
N SER A 546 -15.41 1.35 -13.79
CA SER A 546 -15.47 2.71 -14.32
C SER A 546 -15.60 2.71 -15.84
N LEU A 547 -16.27 3.73 -16.38
CA LEU A 547 -16.23 4.02 -17.81
C LEU A 547 -14.86 4.63 -18.12
N PRO A 548 -14.00 3.98 -18.92
CA PRO A 548 -12.76 4.59 -19.36
C PRO A 548 -13.07 5.74 -20.31
N ILE A 549 -12.39 6.87 -20.11
CA ILE A 549 -12.47 8.01 -21.02
C ILE A 549 -11.18 8.02 -21.84
N GLU A 550 -11.31 7.84 -23.15
CA GLU A 550 -10.20 8.05 -24.09
C GLU A 550 -9.71 9.49 -24.00
N ALA A 551 -8.39 9.69 -24.12
CA ALA A 551 -7.76 10.97 -23.88
C ALA A 551 -6.69 11.31 -24.93
N ASN A 552 -6.57 12.59 -25.25
CA ASN A 552 -5.42 13.15 -25.92
C ASN A 552 -4.35 13.52 -24.88
N TRP A 553 -3.14 13.02 -25.05
CA TRP A 553 -2.03 13.19 -24.11
C TRP A 553 -0.95 14.10 -24.70
N THR A 554 -0.65 15.21 -24.03
CA THR A 554 0.46 16.09 -24.44
C THR A 554 1.52 16.18 -23.33
N PRO A 555 2.80 15.91 -23.65
CA PRO A 555 3.87 15.97 -22.66
C PRO A 555 4.34 17.40 -22.41
N VAL A 556 4.75 17.68 -21.18
CA VAL A 556 5.37 18.94 -20.75
C VAL A 556 6.68 18.61 -20.03
N VAL A 557 7.76 19.29 -20.43
CA VAL A 557 9.10 19.10 -19.86
C VAL A 557 9.53 20.39 -19.16
N GLU A 558 9.77 20.27 -17.87
CA GLU A 558 10.35 21.25 -16.96
C GLU A 558 11.66 20.65 -16.40
N GLU A 559 12.83 21.21 -16.77
CA GLU A 559 14.17 20.64 -16.53
C GLU A 559 14.46 20.27 -15.06
N ARG A 560 13.89 21.01 -14.10
CA ARG A 560 14.07 20.76 -12.66
C ARG A 560 13.30 19.53 -12.15
N TYR A 561 12.18 19.17 -12.79
CA TYR A 561 11.21 18.21 -12.26
C TYR A 561 10.95 17.01 -13.17
N THR A 562 11.37 17.08 -14.43
CA THR A 562 11.00 16.12 -15.46
C THR A 562 12.10 15.95 -16.49
N THR A 563 11.98 14.92 -17.32
CA THR A 563 12.83 14.73 -18.50
C THR A 563 11.96 14.38 -19.71
N SER A 564 12.52 14.38 -20.92
CA SER A 564 11.76 13.94 -22.13
C SER A 564 11.26 12.49 -22.05
N LYS A 565 11.91 11.64 -21.24
CA LYS A 565 11.48 10.25 -21.01
C LYS A 565 10.43 10.12 -19.90
N TYR A 566 10.35 11.12 -19.03
CA TYR A 566 9.46 11.19 -17.87
C TYR A 566 8.84 12.60 -17.79
N PRO A 567 7.99 12.99 -18.76
CA PRO A 567 7.37 14.30 -18.77
C PRO A 567 6.18 14.35 -17.82
N SER A 568 5.77 15.56 -17.48
CA SER A 568 4.41 15.83 -16.99
C SER A 568 3.42 15.68 -18.14
N TRP A 569 2.16 15.35 -17.84
CA TRP A 569 1.15 15.12 -18.87
C TRP A 569 -0.07 16.02 -18.70
N ASN A 570 -0.54 16.58 -19.81
CA ASN A 570 -1.93 17.03 -19.94
C ASN A 570 -2.74 15.93 -20.63
N ALA A 571 -3.84 15.51 -19.99
CA ALA A 571 -4.80 14.58 -20.55
C ALA A 571 -6.18 15.25 -20.68
N THR A 572 -6.68 15.38 -21.90
CA THR A 572 -8.01 15.92 -22.19
C THR A 572 -8.91 14.87 -22.85
N PRO A 573 -10.21 14.83 -22.53
CA PRO A 573 -11.10 13.76 -23.00
C PRO A 573 -11.37 13.86 -24.51
N THR A 574 -11.33 12.73 -25.21
CA THR A 574 -11.68 12.60 -26.64
C THR A 574 -12.91 11.72 -26.89
N SER A 575 -13.36 10.98 -25.87
CA SER A 575 -14.58 10.17 -25.92
C SER A 575 -15.66 10.78 -25.03
N ALA A 576 -16.92 10.43 -25.31
CA ALA A 576 -18.04 10.85 -24.48
C ALA A 576 -17.96 10.18 -23.09
N TRP A 577 -18.23 10.97 -22.06
CA TRP A 577 -18.23 10.54 -20.66
C TRP A 577 -19.54 10.91 -19.95
N ASN A 578 -20.32 11.82 -20.53
CA ASN A 578 -21.52 12.42 -19.99
C ASN A 578 -22.72 11.46 -20.02
N TYR A 579 -22.62 10.35 -19.27
CA TYR A 579 -23.63 9.31 -19.19
C TYR A 579 -24.11 9.13 -17.76
N GLY A 580 -25.41 8.87 -17.59
CA GLY A 580 -25.90 8.18 -16.40
C GLY A 580 -26.36 6.76 -16.75
N ILE A 581 -26.38 5.90 -15.74
CA ILE A 581 -26.67 4.47 -15.92
C ILE A 581 -28.13 4.15 -15.62
N VAL A 582 -28.68 3.22 -16.39
CA VAL A 582 -30.05 2.71 -16.22
C VAL A 582 -29.95 1.34 -15.55
N LEU A 583 -30.25 1.28 -14.25
CA LEU A 583 -30.13 0.05 -13.46
C LEU A 583 -31.47 -0.34 -12.81
N ASP A 584 -31.84 -1.61 -12.87
CA ASP A 584 -32.83 -2.17 -11.95
C ASP A 584 -32.10 -2.82 -10.77
N ALA A 585 -32.04 -2.11 -9.64
CA ALA A 585 -31.36 -2.60 -8.44
C ALA A 585 -31.97 -3.90 -7.89
N ALA A 586 -33.26 -4.16 -8.11
CA ALA A 586 -33.90 -5.40 -7.69
C ALA A 586 -33.54 -6.59 -8.61
N LYS A 587 -33.09 -6.29 -9.84
CA LYS A 587 -32.69 -7.27 -10.85
C LYS A 587 -31.32 -6.93 -11.45
N LEU A 588 -30.34 -6.74 -10.57
CA LEU A 588 -29.01 -6.30 -10.98
C LEU A 588 -28.35 -7.25 -12.00
N LYS A 589 -28.56 -8.56 -11.84
CA LYS A 589 -28.05 -9.59 -12.77
C LYS A 589 -28.61 -9.44 -14.19
N ASP A 590 -29.80 -8.88 -14.34
CA ASP A 590 -30.44 -8.64 -15.64
C ASP A 590 -30.00 -7.30 -16.24
N SER A 591 -29.56 -6.36 -15.38
CA SER A 591 -29.14 -5.00 -15.78
C SER A 591 -27.65 -4.88 -16.10
N VAL A 592 -26.83 -5.81 -15.60
CA VAL A 592 -25.37 -5.78 -15.71
C VAL A 592 -24.85 -7.14 -16.14
N GLN A 593 -24.24 -7.20 -17.32
CA GLN A 593 -23.56 -8.39 -17.79
C GLN A 593 -22.08 -8.33 -17.41
N PHE A 594 -21.58 -9.37 -16.73
CA PHE A 594 -20.17 -9.54 -16.42
C PHE A 594 -19.49 -10.37 -17.50
N GLU A 595 -18.37 -9.88 -18.02
CA GLU A 595 -17.53 -10.61 -18.98
C GLU A 595 -16.13 -10.78 -18.42
N ARG A 596 -15.53 -11.95 -18.70
CA ARG A 596 -14.14 -12.25 -18.34
C ARG A 596 -13.42 -12.94 -19.50
N ARG A 597 -12.17 -12.53 -19.72
CA ARG A 597 -11.18 -13.18 -20.60
C ARG A 597 -9.98 -13.66 -19.79
N ALA A 598 -9.03 -14.32 -20.46
CA ALA A 598 -7.79 -14.73 -19.84
C ALA A 598 -7.02 -13.53 -19.27
N VAL A 599 -6.42 -13.71 -18.10
CA VAL A 599 -5.61 -12.69 -17.44
C VAL A 599 -4.26 -12.60 -18.15
N SER A 600 -3.86 -11.36 -18.46
CA SER A 600 -2.57 -11.09 -19.09
C SER A 600 -1.49 -10.90 -18.02
N SER A 601 -0.21 -10.84 -18.42
CA SER A 601 0.88 -10.51 -17.50
C SER A 601 0.79 -9.07 -16.95
N ASP A 602 0.07 -8.18 -17.62
CA ASP A 602 -0.17 -6.80 -17.17
C ASP A 602 -1.67 -6.47 -17.21
N PRO A 603 -2.45 -7.00 -16.24
CA PRO A 603 -3.91 -6.89 -16.25
C PRO A 603 -4.40 -5.46 -16.02
N TRP A 604 -3.58 -4.57 -15.45
CA TRP A 604 -3.96 -3.18 -15.28
C TRP A 604 -3.95 -2.42 -16.62
N SER A 605 -2.99 -2.72 -17.50
CA SER A 605 -2.98 -2.21 -18.89
C SER A 605 -3.96 -2.95 -19.81
N ASN A 606 -4.25 -4.21 -19.51
CA ASN A 606 -5.10 -5.07 -20.32
C ASN A 606 -6.15 -5.78 -19.44
N PRO A 607 -7.18 -5.06 -18.96
CA PRO A 607 -8.14 -5.60 -17.98
C PRO A 607 -8.81 -6.87 -18.49
N PRO A 608 -8.83 -7.95 -17.70
CA PRO A 608 -9.44 -9.21 -18.09
C PRO A 608 -10.94 -9.27 -17.80
N THR A 609 -11.49 -8.35 -17.02
CA THR A 609 -12.90 -8.31 -16.64
C THR A 609 -13.58 -7.04 -17.12
N ARG A 610 -14.88 -7.12 -17.40
CA ARG A 610 -15.71 -6.00 -17.88
C ARG A 610 -17.12 -6.11 -17.31
N LEU A 611 -17.76 -4.96 -17.11
CA LEU A 611 -19.21 -4.87 -16.91
C LEU A 611 -19.84 -4.17 -18.11
N ILE A 612 -20.87 -4.77 -18.67
CA ILE A 612 -21.66 -4.19 -19.77
C ILE A 612 -22.97 -3.68 -19.17
N VAL A 613 -23.25 -2.38 -19.36
CA VAL A 613 -24.39 -1.69 -18.73
C VAL A 613 -25.15 -0.83 -19.74
N SER A 614 -26.44 -0.63 -19.52
CA SER A 614 -27.23 0.34 -20.29
C SER A 614 -27.12 1.73 -19.68
N ALA A 615 -26.93 2.74 -20.54
CA ALA A 615 -26.79 4.13 -20.13
C ALA A 615 -27.50 5.06 -21.11
N LYS A 616 -27.66 6.32 -20.70
CA LYS A 616 -28.15 7.41 -21.55
C LYS A 616 -27.26 8.62 -21.40
N LYS A 617 -27.04 9.35 -22.49
CA LYS A 617 -26.31 10.62 -22.46
C LYS A 617 -27.08 11.68 -21.67
N ILE A 618 -26.36 12.51 -20.94
CA ILE A 618 -26.83 13.72 -20.29
C ILE A 618 -26.20 14.89 -21.05
N GLU A 619 -26.97 15.50 -21.95
CA GLU A 619 -26.47 16.38 -23.02
C GLU A 619 -25.85 17.68 -22.49
N ASP A 620 -26.31 18.16 -21.35
CA ASP A 620 -25.89 19.38 -20.68
C ASP A 620 -24.85 19.13 -19.57
N TRP A 621 -24.43 17.89 -19.34
CA TRP A 621 -23.33 17.58 -18.43
C TRP A 621 -22.00 17.80 -19.15
N VAL A 622 -21.46 19.01 -19.03
CA VAL A 622 -20.23 19.48 -19.68
C VAL A 622 -19.14 19.80 -18.66
N LEU A 623 -17.88 19.88 -19.09
CA LEU A 623 -16.79 20.30 -18.23
C LEU A 623 -17.08 21.66 -17.59
N GLN A 624 -16.83 21.78 -16.29
CA GLN A 624 -16.99 23.03 -15.59
C GLN A 624 -15.90 24.01 -16.07
N VAL A 625 -16.29 25.25 -16.34
CA VAL A 625 -15.35 26.33 -16.70
C VAL A 625 -15.04 27.12 -15.44
N ASN A 626 -13.78 27.45 -15.21
CA ASN A 626 -13.42 28.36 -14.12
C ASN A 626 -14.00 29.76 -14.43
N PRO A 627 -14.83 30.35 -13.54
CA PRO A 627 -15.34 31.70 -13.73
C PRO A 627 -14.24 32.77 -13.84
N ASP A 628 -13.10 32.53 -13.19
CA ASP A 628 -11.98 33.49 -13.13
C ASP A 628 -10.98 33.31 -14.28
N ASP A 629 -10.97 32.14 -14.94
CA ASP A 629 -10.07 31.82 -16.04
C ASP A 629 -10.74 30.84 -17.04
N PRO A 630 -11.32 31.33 -18.15
CA PRO A 630 -12.08 30.49 -19.07
C PRO A 630 -11.24 29.40 -19.78
N ASP A 631 -9.91 29.50 -19.75
CA ASP A 631 -8.99 28.48 -20.28
C ASP A 631 -8.82 27.30 -19.31
N GLN A 632 -9.23 27.45 -18.06
CA GLN A 632 -9.28 26.38 -17.08
C GLN A 632 -10.62 25.64 -17.12
N LYS A 633 -10.52 24.32 -17.21
CA LYS A 633 -11.65 23.39 -17.19
C LYS A 633 -11.47 22.41 -16.03
N PHE A 634 -12.58 21.99 -15.46
CA PHE A 634 -12.61 21.07 -14.32
C PHE A 634 -13.61 19.95 -14.53
N THR A 635 -13.40 18.85 -13.79
CA THR A 635 -14.41 17.81 -13.67
C THR A 635 -15.64 18.41 -12.97
N PRO A 636 -16.83 18.41 -13.58
CA PRO A 636 -18.05 18.94 -13.00
C PRO A 636 -18.62 17.98 -11.93
N PRO A 637 -19.43 18.49 -10.98
CA PRO A 637 -20.19 17.63 -10.08
C PRO A 637 -21.18 16.74 -10.86
N LEU A 638 -21.79 15.77 -10.18
CA LEU A 638 -22.94 15.06 -10.77
C LEU A 638 -24.03 16.07 -11.15
N PRO A 639 -24.67 15.90 -12.32
CA PRO A 639 -25.68 16.82 -12.80
C PRO A 639 -26.97 16.68 -11.98
N GLU A 640 -27.71 17.78 -11.85
CA GLU A 640 -29.02 17.78 -11.20
C GLU A 640 -30.04 17.09 -12.09
N PHE A 641 -30.29 15.81 -11.84
CA PHE A 641 -31.08 14.95 -12.72
C PHE A 641 -32.48 15.49 -13.06
N GLY A 642 -33.13 16.22 -12.14
CA GLY A 642 -34.46 16.81 -12.37
C GLY A 642 -34.47 18.00 -13.35
N ALA A 643 -33.32 18.61 -13.61
CA ALA A 643 -33.14 19.73 -14.54
C ALA A 643 -32.34 19.35 -15.79
N SER A 644 -31.71 18.16 -15.79
CA SER A 644 -30.76 17.75 -16.82
C SER A 644 -31.45 17.23 -18.08
N LYS A 645 -30.83 17.47 -19.24
CA LYS A 645 -31.33 17.00 -20.53
C LYS A 645 -30.83 15.59 -20.84
N VAL A 646 -31.62 14.58 -20.48
CA VAL A 646 -31.29 13.17 -20.73
C VAL A 646 -31.78 12.73 -22.11
N ALA A 647 -30.88 12.18 -22.93
CA ALA A 647 -31.21 11.65 -24.24
C ALA A 647 -32.17 10.43 -24.17
N ASP A 648 -33.00 10.28 -25.19
CA ASP A 648 -33.92 9.14 -25.29
C ASP A 648 -33.20 7.84 -25.63
N LEU A 649 -32.17 7.93 -26.47
CA LEU A 649 -31.38 6.80 -26.93
C LEU A 649 -30.69 6.10 -25.74
N ARG A 650 -30.88 4.79 -25.66
CA ARG A 650 -30.11 3.92 -24.77
C ARG A 650 -28.87 3.44 -25.50
N GLU A 651 -27.73 3.58 -24.84
CA GLU A 651 -26.45 3.10 -25.31
C GLU A 651 -25.94 2.01 -24.37
N THR A 652 -25.07 1.16 -24.90
CA THR A 652 -24.39 0.13 -24.12
C THR A 652 -22.98 0.60 -23.82
N LEU A 653 -22.62 0.67 -22.54
CA LEU A 653 -21.29 1.05 -22.09
C LEU A 653 -20.53 -0.18 -21.60
N THR A 654 -19.22 -0.18 -21.87
CA THR A 654 -18.28 -1.14 -21.29
C THR A 654 -17.52 -0.46 -20.16
N LEU A 655 -17.68 -0.95 -18.94
CA LEU A 655 -16.92 -0.53 -17.79
C LEU A 655 -15.76 -1.51 -17.56
N ILE A 656 -14.61 -0.99 -17.16
CA ILE A 656 -13.41 -1.77 -16.81
C ILE A 656 -13.03 -1.49 -15.35
N PRO A 657 -12.18 -2.32 -14.71
CA PRO A 657 -11.69 -2.05 -13.37
C PRO A 657 -11.12 -0.62 -13.25
N TYR A 658 -11.44 0.06 -12.14
CA TYR A 658 -11.03 1.43 -11.85
C TYR A 658 -9.53 1.65 -12.06
N GLY A 659 -8.71 0.73 -11.54
CA GLY A 659 -7.26 0.73 -11.68
C GLY A 659 -6.73 0.60 -13.11
N SER A 660 -7.58 0.29 -14.09
CA SER A 660 -7.23 0.22 -15.51
C SER A 660 -7.58 1.50 -16.29
N THR A 661 -8.00 2.56 -15.59
CA THR A 661 -8.39 3.84 -16.19
C THR A 661 -7.41 4.96 -15.80
N HIS A 662 -7.32 6.00 -16.62
CA HIS A 662 -6.64 7.26 -16.26
C HIS A 662 -7.65 8.39 -16.13
N LEU A 663 -8.42 8.64 -17.19
CA LEU A 663 -9.64 9.45 -17.14
C LEU A 663 -10.85 8.51 -17.05
N ARG A 664 -11.83 8.88 -16.23
CA ARG A 664 -12.89 7.95 -15.79
C ARG A 664 -14.16 8.62 -15.29
N VAL A 665 -15.26 7.91 -15.48
CA VAL A 665 -16.49 8.04 -14.68
C VAL A 665 -16.65 6.79 -13.84
N THR A 666 -16.69 6.93 -12.51
CA THR A 666 -16.84 5.82 -11.57
C THR A 666 -18.15 5.91 -10.81
N ILE A 667 -18.54 7.12 -10.42
CA ILE A 667 -19.83 7.40 -9.80
C ILE A 667 -20.71 8.05 -10.88
N PHE A 668 -21.75 7.34 -11.27
CA PHE A 668 -22.70 7.74 -12.31
C PHE A 668 -23.96 8.35 -11.69
N PRO A 669 -24.67 9.23 -12.40
CA PRO A 669 -26.06 9.53 -12.07
C PRO A 669 -26.94 8.28 -12.22
N ASP A 670 -27.72 7.94 -11.19
CA ASP A 670 -28.71 6.85 -11.22
C ASP A 670 -29.98 7.30 -11.94
N LEU A 671 -30.15 6.91 -13.21
CA LEU A 671 -31.31 7.30 -14.02
C LEU A 671 -32.59 6.51 -13.68
N ALA A 672 -32.52 5.48 -12.82
CA ALA A 672 -33.65 4.60 -12.50
C ALA A 672 -34.37 4.96 -11.19
N ALA A 673 -33.69 5.63 -10.26
CA ALA A 673 -34.20 6.00 -8.93
C ALA A 673 -35.44 6.92 -8.93
N VAL A 674 -35.84 7.46 -10.07
CA VAL A 674 -36.90 8.50 -10.16
C VAL A 674 -38.29 7.94 -10.48
N LYS A 675 -38.41 6.66 -10.87
CA LYS A 675 -39.74 6.06 -11.14
C LYS A 675 -40.60 5.80 -9.89
N SER A 676 -40.10 6.03 -8.67
CA SER A 676 -40.82 5.75 -7.42
C SER A 676 -41.47 6.98 -6.76
N SER A 677 -41.46 8.15 -7.40
CA SER A 677 -41.99 9.40 -6.79
C SER A 677 -42.98 10.20 -7.66
N SER A 678 -43.53 9.59 -8.71
CA SER A 678 -44.64 10.13 -9.51
C SER A 678 -45.96 9.45 -9.17
#